data_AF-A0A124E835-F1
#
_entry.id   AF-A0A124E835-F1
#
_cell.length_a   1.000
_cell.length_b   1.000
_cell.length_c   1.000
_cell.angle_alpha   90.00
_cell.angle_beta   90.00
_cell.angle_gamma   90.00
#
_symmetry.space_group_name_H-M   'P 1'
#
loop_
_entity.id
_entity.type
_entity.pdbx_description
1 polymer ?
#
loop_
_entity_poly.entity_id
_entity_poly.type
_entity_poly.pdbx_seq_one_letter_code
_entity_poly.pdbx_strand_id
1 'polypeptide(L)'
;MTASVVIDPRFHDAVLFELGAVVDAAAGDGAGARVSDSAIILADKLRNAGIAVAVFAPDGDGADLMHAAGIDDLFGVAVGGVSGDPPGGSRTVALAAAERVNAAPERTVIIGRTGTSRHYGGFAFVAGVDDFAEAVVRDRYRTVSALSNALASYGLLIGIVANRQPVVFCRFDGALADRDTATLVDGAAAALRKLASLCPVAVISGREVSELRARVGVDGLWYAGGHGREVVAPDGSHHRFDGTDWDPGAALTSIRARMGRPEPVLPIYVGSELADEAAFDVLRLDGVSVVVHHLGAADRPTGAQFRLDGAEEVCEFLRRGGNWIAYQRQTSNEAWTFSYRGYDPRQEKLREALCTVGNGYFATRGAAPEARAGQVHYPGTYAAGVFNRLDDVVDGRVTAHESMVNLPNWLPLTFRIEGGPWFDVDAVTLLDYRQTLDLRGAVLTRELRFRDNAGRTTSVTQQRFVAMHTAHIAALETTLVAEDWSGTVDVRSTLDGDVRNGLVERYRDLRGDHLESLGKSALTGDSVLLSVRTNQSRIPIAMAARTTAWRDGDPVSAGYRLVDEESEIGHQITTGLSRGQRLTVEKVVALSTGRDVGSSEPSESAERILERQGRFGEIRAAHTVAWAHLWRRLSIEFEDHTDELRVMRLHLLHLLQTVSPHSADLDIGPPARGLHGEAYRGHIFWDELFIFPVLNLRFPMITRSLLQYRYRRLPEARRAARLAGYRGAIFPWQSGSDGREESPELHLNPRSGRWNSDPSHRAHHIGIAIAYNVWQFYQVTGDLAYLIDHGAELLVEIARFWVSRAEFDTRRGRYRIRGVIGPDEFHAGYPDRPFDGVDDNAYTNVMAVWVILRALEALNLIPLPNRIDVREKLNLTAAELAQWDDVSRRMYVPFHDGIISQFEGYGELAELDWDGYRRRYGNIQRLDRILEAEGDDVNRYKASKQADALMLLYLLSADELRELLGHLGYRFTAEQIPGMVDYYLARTSHGSTLSAVVHAWVLARANRDRAMEYFERVLKSDVADIQGGTTAEGIHLAAMAGSVDLVQRCFTGLETRSDRIVLSPNWPESLGALGFPIRYRGHQMYVRVSGRGAEISVAPRDLPPVAVECNGRVQRLEPGTTVRFT
;
A
#
# COMPACT_ATOMS: atom_id res chain seq x y z
N MET A 1 20.27 -38.12 26.11
CA MET A 1 20.35 -37.07 25.07
C MET A 1 21.60 -36.28 25.36
N THR A 2 22.66 -36.50 24.58
CA THR A 2 23.85 -35.65 24.56
C THR A 2 23.40 -34.25 24.11
N ALA A 3 23.74 -33.21 24.86
CA ALA A 3 23.40 -31.84 24.49
C ALA A 3 24.19 -31.46 23.23
N SER A 4 23.51 -30.99 22.19
CA SER A 4 24.18 -30.50 20.98
C SER A 4 25.05 -29.28 21.30
N VAL A 5 26.30 -29.29 20.84
CA VAL A 5 27.25 -28.18 21.07
C VAL A 5 26.85 -27.02 20.17
N VAL A 6 26.41 -25.90 20.74
CA VAL A 6 26.06 -24.69 19.96
C VAL A 6 27.17 -23.66 20.08
N ILE A 7 27.78 -23.31 18.96
CA ILE A 7 28.88 -22.34 18.88
C ILE A 7 28.35 -21.08 18.20
N ASP A 8 28.30 -20.01 18.97
CA ASP A 8 27.77 -18.72 18.56
C ASP A 8 28.89 -17.64 18.63
N PRO A 9 29.20 -16.94 17.53
CA PRO A 9 30.30 -15.98 17.45
C PRO A 9 30.10 -14.73 18.31
N ARG A 10 28.89 -14.54 18.88
CA ARG A 10 28.64 -13.47 19.86
C ARG A 10 29.29 -13.77 21.21
N PHE A 11 29.28 -15.04 21.59
CA PHE A 11 29.74 -15.52 22.91
C PHE A 11 31.10 -16.22 22.85
N HIS A 12 31.51 -16.71 21.67
CA HIS A 12 32.74 -17.46 21.49
C HIS A 12 33.65 -16.82 20.44
N ASP A 13 34.89 -16.56 20.81
CA ASP A 13 35.92 -16.00 19.92
C ASP A 13 36.78 -17.11 19.31
N ALA A 14 36.90 -18.25 20.01
CA ALA A 14 37.70 -19.37 19.55
C ALA A 14 37.10 -20.74 19.89
N VAL A 15 37.46 -21.73 19.09
CA VAL A 15 37.24 -23.15 19.36
C VAL A 15 38.58 -23.87 19.32
N LEU A 16 38.93 -24.49 20.43
CA LEU A 16 40.12 -25.31 20.56
C LEU A 16 39.75 -26.78 20.41
N PHE A 17 40.37 -27.43 19.44
CA PHE A 17 40.19 -28.84 19.15
C PHE A 17 41.30 -29.65 19.82
N GLU A 18 40.94 -30.67 20.59
CA GLU A 18 41.92 -31.62 21.08
C GLU A 18 42.40 -32.51 19.93
N LEU A 19 43.71 -32.56 19.69
CA LEU A 19 44.28 -33.24 18.51
C LEU A 19 43.86 -34.71 18.42
N GLY A 20 43.81 -35.42 19.55
CA GLY A 20 43.39 -36.82 19.63
C GLY A 20 41.91 -37.07 19.30
N ALA A 21 41.10 -36.01 19.20
CA ALA A 21 39.72 -36.08 18.70
C ALA A 21 39.64 -35.80 17.18
N VAL A 22 40.54 -34.96 16.66
CA VAL A 22 40.58 -34.57 15.24
C VAL A 22 41.23 -35.64 14.36
N VAL A 23 42.21 -36.35 14.91
CA VAL A 23 43.01 -37.36 14.19
C VAL A 23 42.76 -38.73 14.81
N ASP A 24 42.29 -39.69 14.02
CA ASP A 24 42.22 -41.09 14.45
C ASP A 24 43.58 -41.76 14.21
N ALA A 25 44.32 -41.97 15.31
CA ALA A 25 45.58 -42.69 15.30
C ALA A 25 45.33 -44.21 15.26
N ALA A 26 45.18 -44.78 14.07
CA ALA A 26 45.35 -46.22 13.88
C ALA A 26 46.84 -46.51 13.62
N ALA A 27 47.48 -47.16 14.60
CA ALA A 27 48.87 -47.66 14.62
C ALA A 27 49.98 -46.64 14.98
N GLY A 28 50.82 -47.02 15.93
CA GLY A 28 51.84 -46.22 16.63
C GLY A 28 53.10 -45.90 15.83
N ASP A 29 52.93 -45.59 14.54
CA ASP A 29 54.03 -45.49 13.58
C ASP A 29 53.84 -44.29 12.63
N GLY A 30 53.11 -43.24 13.02
CA GLY A 30 53.06 -41.91 12.35
C GLY A 30 52.59 -41.83 10.88
N ALA A 31 52.46 -42.94 10.15
CA ALA A 31 52.32 -42.98 8.69
C ALA A 31 50.88 -43.27 8.20
N GLY A 32 49.89 -43.24 9.09
CA GLY A 32 48.49 -43.58 8.79
C GLY A 32 47.43 -42.69 9.46
N ALA A 33 47.82 -41.53 9.98
CA ALA A 33 46.92 -40.59 10.64
C ALA A 33 45.83 -40.10 9.67
N ARG A 34 44.55 -40.37 9.98
CA ARG A 34 43.41 -39.91 9.19
C ARG A 34 42.63 -38.85 9.97
N VAL A 35 42.41 -37.70 9.35
CA VAL A 35 41.66 -36.58 9.91
C VAL A 35 40.16 -36.87 9.78
N SER A 36 39.38 -36.52 10.79
CA SER A 36 37.92 -36.59 10.72
C SER A 36 37.37 -35.56 9.72
N ASP A 37 36.63 -36.02 8.71
CA ASP A 37 35.95 -35.16 7.74
C ASP A 37 34.98 -34.17 8.41
N SER A 38 34.31 -34.59 9.49
CA SER A 38 33.39 -33.72 10.22
C SER A 38 34.12 -32.64 11.02
N ALA A 39 35.36 -32.88 11.47
CA ALA A 39 36.21 -31.86 12.09
C ALA A 39 36.61 -30.77 11.07
N ILE A 40 36.96 -31.17 9.84
CA ILE A 40 37.29 -30.24 8.75
C ILE A 40 36.10 -29.33 8.43
N ILE A 41 34.93 -29.93 8.21
CA ILE A 41 33.69 -29.19 7.91
C ILE A 41 33.34 -28.22 9.04
N LEU A 42 33.50 -28.63 10.30
CA LEU A 42 33.23 -27.76 11.44
C LEU A 42 34.24 -26.59 11.51
N ALA A 43 35.53 -26.85 11.32
CA ALA A 43 36.56 -25.81 11.32
C ALA A 43 36.33 -24.77 10.22
N ASP A 44 35.95 -25.19 9.01
CA ASP A 44 35.60 -24.27 7.92
C ASP A 44 34.37 -23.43 8.25
N LYS A 45 33.32 -24.03 8.83
CA LYS A 45 32.13 -23.30 9.29
C LYS A 45 32.48 -22.25 10.34
N LEU A 46 33.35 -22.59 11.30
CA LEU A 46 33.79 -21.69 12.36
C LEU A 46 34.59 -20.52 11.80
N ARG A 47 35.52 -20.78 10.88
CA ARG A 47 36.30 -19.74 10.20
C ARG A 47 35.41 -18.81 9.37
N ASN A 48 34.45 -19.36 8.63
CA ASN A 48 33.47 -18.57 7.88
C ASN A 48 32.57 -17.72 8.79
N ALA A 49 32.33 -18.17 10.03
CA ALA A 49 31.62 -17.42 11.06
C ALA A 49 32.51 -16.42 11.82
N GLY A 50 33.79 -16.31 11.48
CA GLY A 50 34.76 -15.40 12.12
C GLY A 50 35.31 -15.90 13.47
N ILE A 51 35.12 -17.18 13.80
CA ILE A 51 35.61 -17.78 15.03
C ILE A 51 36.99 -18.39 14.77
N ALA A 52 37.97 -18.03 15.61
CA ALA A 52 39.30 -18.58 15.51
C ALA A 52 39.27 -20.08 15.86
N VAL A 53 40.06 -20.87 15.14
CA VAL A 53 40.20 -22.30 15.41
C VAL A 53 41.66 -22.57 15.75
N ALA A 54 41.89 -23.46 16.69
CA ALA A 54 43.23 -23.97 16.96
C ALA A 54 43.15 -25.42 17.41
N VAL A 55 44.26 -26.14 17.25
CA VAL A 55 44.40 -27.49 17.76
C VAL A 55 45.44 -27.51 18.87
N PHE A 56 45.17 -28.31 19.90
CA PHE A 56 46.12 -28.51 20.98
C PHE A 56 46.29 -29.99 21.31
N ALA A 57 47.50 -30.36 21.70
CA ALA A 57 47.87 -31.72 22.08
C ALA A 57 48.43 -31.69 23.51
N PRO A 58 47.69 -32.20 24.51
CA PRO A 58 48.18 -32.22 25.89
C PRO A 58 49.45 -33.09 26.06
N ASP A 59 49.63 -34.11 25.21
CA ASP A 59 50.74 -35.05 25.24
C ASP A 59 51.74 -34.79 24.10
N GLY A 60 52.77 -33.98 24.33
CA GLY A 60 54.09 -34.02 23.65
C GLY A 60 54.21 -33.76 22.13
N ASP A 61 53.52 -34.54 21.29
CA ASP A 61 53.85 -34.79 19.86
C ASP A 61 52.93 -34.03 18.87
N GLY A 62 52.32 -32.94 19.31
CA GLY A 62 51.24 -32.28 18.55
C GLY A 62 51.63 -31.69 17.20
N ALA A 63 52.84 -31.14 17.06
CA ALA A 63 53.27 -30.45 15.84
C ALA A 63 53.59 -31.43 14.70
N ASP A 64 54.26 -32.54 15.00
CA ASP A 64 54.66 -33.54 14.00
C ASP A 64 53.44 -34.31 13.46
N LEU A 65 52.45 -34.59 14.32
CA LEU A 65 51.20 -35.25 13.94
C LEU A 65 50.29 -34.36 13.09
N MET A 66 50.25 -33.04 13.35
CA MET A 66 49.50 -32.10 12.52
C MET A 66 50.09 -31.96 11.12
N HIS A 67 51.42 -31.90 11.03
CA HIS A 67 52.12 -31.84 9.76
C HIS A 67 51.95 -33.13 8.94
N ALA A 68 52.07 -34.29 9.59
CA ALA A 68 51.84 -35.59 8.95
C ALA A 68 50.38 -35.78 8.49
N ALA A 69 49.41 -35.19 9.21
CA ALA A 69 47.99 -35.23 8.86
C ALA A 69 47.56 -34.16 7.83
N GLY A 70 48.44 -33.21 7.49
CA GLY A 70 48.18 -32.18 6.46
C GLY A 70 47.13 -31.14 6.84
N ILE A 71 46.95 -30.83 8.14
CA ILE A 71 45.93 -29.90 8.65
C ILE A 71 46.48 -28.55 9.11
N ASP A 72 47.74 -28.25 8.79
CA ASP A 72 48.43 -27.02 9.19
C ASP A 72 47.66 -25.76 8.76
N ASP A 73 47.19 -25.73 7.51
CA ASP A 73 46.45 -24.59 6.94
C ASP A 73 45.00 -24.46 7.46
N LEU A 74 44.46 -25.55 8.02
CA LEU A 74 43.07 -25.59 8.51
C LEU A 74 42.94 -24.87 9.85
N PHE A 75 43.88 -25.13 10.77
CA PHE A 75 43.82 -24.63 12.15
C PHE A 75 44.79 -23.48 12.43
N GLY A 76 45.88 -23.29 11.68
CA GLY A 76 46.78 -22.13 11.77
C GLY A 76 47.58 -21.97 13.08
N VAL A 77 47.09 -22.49 14.20
CA VAL A 77 47.72 -22.48 15.51
C VAL A 77 47.66 -23.89 16.11
N ALA A 78 48.85 -24.40 16.45
CA ALA A 78 49.07 -25.69 17.10
C ALA A 78 49.84 -25.48 18.41
N VAL A 79 49.38 -26.08 19.51
CA VAL A 79 50.11 -26.05 20.79
C VAL A 79 50.24 -27.45 21.37
N GLY A 80 51.48 -27.92 21.54
CA GLY A 80 51.80 -29.18 22.21
C GLY A 80 52.28 -28.98 23.65
N GLY A 81 51.98 -29.94 24.53
CA GLY A 81 52.59 -30.03 25.86
C GLY A 81 54.03 -30.55 25.81
N VAL A 82 54.77 -30.45 26.92
CA VAL A 82 56.10 -31.06 27.06
C VAL A 82 55.95 -32.45 27.66
N SER A 83 56.59 -33.46 27.08
CA SER A 83 56.53 -34.85 27.57
C SER A 83 56.95 -34.94 29.05
N GLY A 84 56.06 -35.40 29.93
CA GLY A 84 56.34 -35.64 31.35
C GLY A 84 55.73 -34.66 32.35
N ASP A 85 54.91 -33.70 31.91
CA ASP A 85 54.18 -32.80 32.81
C ASP A 85 53.07 -33.53 33.62
N PRO A 86 52.80 -33.12 34.87
CA PRO A 86 51.72 -33.67 35.68
C PRO A 86 50.34 -33.34 35.07
N PRO A 87 49.26 -34.06 35.43
CA PRO A 87 47.89 -33.92 34.86
C PRO A 87 47.24 -32.51 34.93
N GLY A 88 47.90 -31.52 35.54
CA GLY A 88 47.55 -30.09 35.39
C GLY A 88 48.07 -29.43 34.09
N GLY A 89 48.91 -30.12 33.31
CA GLY A 89 49.53 -29.63 32.07
C GLY A 89 48.53 -29.39 30.93
N SER A 90 47.48 -30.20 30.81
CA SER A 90 46.50 -30.10 29.72
C SER A 90 45.79 -28.73 29.69
N ARG A 91 45.44 -28.17 30.86
CA ARG A 91 44.83 -26.84 30.97
C ARG A 91 45.80 -25.74 30.53
N THR A 92 47.07 -25.86 30.91
CA THR A 92 48.11 -24.88 30.55
C THR A 92 48.32 -24.82 29.04
N VAL A 93 48.32 -25.98 28.38
CA VAL A 93 48.42 -26.08 26.91
C VAL A 93 47.19 -25.45 26.23
N ALA A 94 45.98 -25.71 26.73
CA ALA A 94 44.76 -25.09 26.22
C ALA A 94 44.73 -23.56 26.43
N LEU A 95 45.23 -23.06 27.58
CA LEU A 95 45.35 -21.63 27.82
C LEU A 95 46.35 -20.96 26.86
N ALA A 96 47.50 -21.60 26.62
CA ALA A 96 48.48 -21.13 25.65
C ALA A 96 47.92 -21.15 24.21
N ALA A 97 47.07 -22.13 23.87
CA ALA A 97 46.38 -22.17 22.58
C ALA A 97 45.38 -21.01 22.43
N ALA A 98 44.55 -20.76 23.46
CA ALA A 98 43.64 -19.62 23.50
C ALA A 98 44.38 -18.28 23.36
N GLU A 99 45.51 -18.12 24.06
CA GLU A 99 46.35 -16.92 23.98
C GLU A 99 46.92 -16.70 22.58
N ARG A 100 47.38 -17.76 21.89
CA ARG A 100 47.92 -17.66 20.51
C ARG A 100 46.87 -17.30 19.47
N VAL A 101 45.60 -17.65 19.69
CA VAL A 101 44.49 -17.18 18.85
C VAL A 101 43.86 -15.88 19.37
N ASN A 102 44.48 -15.25 20.36
CA ASN A 102 44.02 -13.99 20.97
C ASN A 102 42.58 -14.07 21.51
N ALA A 103 42.21 -15.21 22.10
CA ALA A 103 40.90 -15.44 22.69
C ALA A 103 40.98 -15.61 24.21
N ALA A 104 40.04 -15.00 24.93
CA ALA A 104 39.93 -15.18 26.37
C ALA A 104 39.38 -16.59 26.68
N PRO A 105 39.83 -17.27 27.75
CA PRO A 105 39.34 -18.60 28.10
C PRO A 105 37.81 -18.63 28.25
N GLU A 106 37.22 -17.61 28.86
CA GLU A 106 35.77 -17.53 29.11
C GLU A 106 34.94 -17.33 27.83
N ARG A 107 35.60 -17.06 26.70
CA ARG A 107 35.03 -16.94 25.35
C ARG A 107 35.56 -18.02 24.40
N THR A 108 36.18 -19.07 24.95
CA THR A 108 36.79 -20.14 24.16
C THR A 108 36.10 -21.48 24.47
N VAL A 109 35.66 -22.18 23.42
CA VAL A 109 35.06 -23.52 23.53
C VAL A 109 36.15 -24.56 23.33
N ILE A 110 36.17 -25.60 24.17
CA ILE A 110 37.04 -26.77 23.96
C ILE A 110 36.19 -27.91 23.44
N ILE A 111 36.62 -28.54 22.34
CA ILE A 111 35.98 -29.74 21.79
C ILE A 111 37.00 -30.88 21.78
N GLY A 112 36.70 -31.95 22.49
CA GLY A 112 37.50 -33.18 22.54
C GLY A 112 36.64 -34.44 22.43
N ARG A 113 37.24 -35.62 22.61
CA ARG A 113 36.50 -36.89 22.64
C ARG A 113 35.62 -36.99 23.89
N THR A 114 34.56 -37.78 23.84
CA THR A 114 33.63 -38.01 24.96
C THR A 114 34.37 -38.52 26.20
N GLY A 115 34.33 -37.75 27.32
CA GLY A 115 35.03 -38.05 28.58
C GLY A 115 36.10 -37.04 29.02
N THR A 116 36.40 -36.03 28.20
CA THR A 116 37.44 -34.99 28.37
C THR A 116 37.15 -33.88 29.41
N SER A 117 35.99 -33.91 30.09
CA SER A 117 35.42 -32.74 30.77
C SER A 117 35.99 -32.36 32.16
N ARG A 118 36.88 -33.15 32.79
CA ARG A 118 37.27 -32.91 34.19
C ARG A 118 38.43 -31.92 34.44
N HIS A 119 39.10 -31.41 33.41
CA HIS A 119 40.41 -30.73 33.58
C HIS A 119 40.49 -29.26 33.07
N TYR A 120 39.42 -28.72 32.45
CA TYR A 120 39.46 -27.43 31.75
C TYR A 120 38.54 -26.35 32.35
N GLY A 121 38.56 -26.19 33.68
CA GLY A 121 37.80 -25.13 34.35
C GLY A 121 38.22 -23.72 33.91
N GLY A 122 37.26 -22.81 33.71
CA GLY A 122 37.47 -21.42 33.29
C GLY A 122 37.31 -21.16 31.79
N PHE A 123 37.08 -22.20 30.98
CA PHE A 123 36.69 -22.04 29.58
C PHE A 123 35.18 -21.83 29.43
N ALA A 124 34.73 -21.20 28.34
CA ALA A 124 33.32 -20.89 28.08
C ALA A 124 32.43 -22.14 28.20
N PHE A 125 32.85 -23.22 27.53
CA PHE A 125 32.24 -24.53 27.60
C PHE A 125 33.24 -25.59 27.13
N VAL A 126 33.11 -26.81 27.67
CA VAL A 126 33.94 -27.97 27.31
C VAL A 126 33.02 -29.09 26.85
N ALA A 127 33.14 -29.45 25.58
CA ALA A 127 32.30 -30.46 24.94
C ALA A 127 33.12 -31.71 24.61
N GLY A 128 32.58 -32.87 25.01
CA GLY A 128 32.98 -34.15 24.42
C GLY A 128 32.02 -34.48 23.28
N VAL A 129 32.52 -34.69 22.07
CA VAL A 129 31.72 -35.10 20.91
C VAL A 129 32.17 -36.47 20.41
N ASP A 130 31.21 -37.32 20.05
CA ASP A 130 31.47 -38.56 19.32
C ASP A 130 31.62 -38.29 17.81
N ASP A 131 30.92 -37.27 17.29
CA ASP A 131 31.03 -36.75 15.92
C ASP A 131 30.92 -35.22 15.92
N PHE A 132 31.86 -34.53 15.26
CA PHE A 132 31.86 -33.07 15.12
C PHE A 132 30.67 -32.54 14.31
N ALA A 133 29.97 -33.39 13.54
CA ALA A 133 28.73 -33.02 12.86
C ALA A 133 27.59 -32.62 13.82
N GLU A 134 27.67 -33.01 15.09
CA GLU A 134 26.70 -32.63 16.13
C GLU A 134 26.83 -31.17 16.59
N ALA A 135 27.95 -30.51 16.28
CA ALA A 135 28.16 -29.11 16.61
C ALA A 135 27.44 -28.18 15.63
N VAL A 136 26.66 -27.24 16.17
CA VAL A 136 25.89 -26.25 15.41
C VAL A 136 26.58 -24.90 15.51
N VAL A 137 27.07 -24.38 14.39
CA VAL A 137 27.63 -23.01 14.29
C VAL A 137 26.56 -22.04 13.83
N ARG A 138 26.39 -20.92 14.52
CA ARG A 138 25.52 -19.82 14.07
C ARG A 138 26.35 -18.79 13.28
N ASP A 139 25.99 -18.50 12.04
CA ASP A 139 26.86 -17.76 11.10
C ASP A 139 26.24 -16.49 10.48
N ARG A 140 25.03 -16.07 10.90
CA ARG A 140 24.29 -14.96 10.26
C ARG A 140 24.29 -13.63 11.02
N TYR A 141 25.30 -13.36 11.84
CA TYR A 141 25.38 -12.13 12.62
C TYR A 141 26.24 -11.07 11.92
N ARG A 142 25.78 -9.82 11.94
CA ARG A 142 26.59 -8.67 11.54
C ARG A 142 27.36 -8.15 12.75
N THR A 143 28.49 -7.51 12.51
CA THR A 143 29.20 -6.77 13.56
C THR A 143 28.43 -5.50 13.90
N VAL A 144 28.62 -4.98 15.12
CA VAL A 144 27.96 -3.76 15.58
C VAL A 144 28.26 -2.61 14.62
N SER A 145 29.51 -2.42 14.18
CA SER A 145 29.90 -1.33 13.27
C SER A 145 29.19 -1.38 11.90
N ALA A 146 28.81 -2.58 11.44
CA ALA A 146 28.10 -2.81 10.19
C ALA A 146 26.58 -2.56 10.30
N LEU A 147 26.05 -2.32 11.49
CA LEU A 147 24.64 -1.98 11.69
C LEU A 147 24.35 -0.52 11.36
N SER A 148 23.14 -0.28 10.87
CA SER A 148 22.58 1.04 10.63
C SER A 148 22.35 1.78 11.94
N ASN A 149 22.71 3.06 12.00
CA ASN A 149 22.38 3.91 13.15
C ASN A 149 20.86 4.15 13.22
N ALA A 150 20.22 3.90 14.36
CA ALA A 150 18.77 3.95 14.54
C ALA A 150 18.20 5.38 14.42
N LEU A 151 18.98 6.42 14.78
CA LEU A 151 18.62 7.82 14.56
C LEU A 151 18.72 8.20 13.08
N ALA A 152 19.69 7.64 12.35
CA ALA A 152 19.81 7.85 10.91
C ALA A 152 18.73 7.09 10.13
N SER A 153 18.25 5.95 10.66
CA SER A 153 17.17 5.12 10.11
C SER A 153 15.80 5.40 10.75
N TYR A 154 15.65 6.54 11.42
CA TYR A 154 14.48 6.82 12.26
C TYR A 154 13.16 6.82 11.48
N GLY A 155 13.15 7.27 10.22
CA GLY A 155 11.98 7.23 9.34
C GLY A 155 11.47 5.79 9.07
N LEU A 156 12.37 4.82 8.95
CA LEU A 156 12.01 3.41 8.80
C LEU A 156 11.35 2.87 10.08
N LEU A 157 11.91 3.23 11.24
CA LEU A 157 11.40 2.80 12.55
C LEU A 157 10.01 3.38 12.82
N ILE A 158 9.81 4.67 12.56
CA ILE A 158 8.50 5.31 12.59
C ILE A 158 7.49 4.52 11.73
N GLY A 159 7.85 4.15 10.50
CA GLY A 159 6.95 3.40 9.62
C GLY A 159 6.53 2.05 10.23
N ILE A 160 7.39 1.40 11.00
CA ILE A 160 7.08 0.16 11.71
C ILE A 160 6.15 0.43 12.91
N VAL A 161 6.36 1.54 13.63
CA VAL A 161 5.55 1.89 14.80
C VAL A 161 4.19 2.48 14.41
N ALA A 162 4.04 3.07 13.21
CA ALA A 162 2.94 3.94 12.77
C ALA A 162 1.49 3.46 12.93
N ASN A 163 1.25 2.19 13.27
CA ASN A 163 -0.08 1.63 13.54
C ASN A 163 -0.02 0.49 14.59
N ARG A 164 0.99 0.50 15.45
CA ARG A 164 1.19 -0.48 16.53
C ARG A 164 1.37 0.26 17.82
N GLN A 165 1.01 -0.38 18.93
CA GLN A 165 1.35 0.20 20.22
C GLN A 165 2.79 -0.19 20.58
N PRO A 166 3.74 0.76 20.62
CA PRO A 166 5.10 0.43 21.02
C PRO A 166 5.12 0.06 22.51
N VAL A 167 6.01 -0.85 22.89
CA VAL A 167 6.41 -1.07 24.28
C VAL A 167 7.93 -0.99 24.32
N VAL A 168 8.46 -0.06 25.10
CA VAL A 168 9.89 0.25 25.08
C VAL A 168 10.57 -0.36 26.30
N PHE A 169 11.64 -1.11 26.06
CA PHE A 169 12.51 -1.69 27.07
C PHE A 169 13.89 -1.05 26.93
N CYS A 170 14.44 -0.54 28.03
CA CYS A 170 15.76 0.07 28.03
C CYS A 170 16.62 -0.56 29.13
N ARG A 171 17.84 -0.93 28.78
CA ARG A 171 18.89 -1.20 29.77
C ARG A 171 19.22 0.10 30.51
N PHE A 172 19.39 0.02 31.83
CA PHE A 172 19.84 1.18 32.60
C PHE A 172 21.34 1.43 32.37
N ASP A 173 22.17 0.46 32.77
CA ASP A 173 23.62 0.56 32.74
C ASP A 173 24.15 0.60 31.30
N GLY A 174 24.88 1.67 30.94
CA GLY A 174 25.47 1.85 29.61
C GLY A 174 24.50 2.21 28.48
N ALA A 175 23.18 2.20 28.69
CA ALA A 175 22.24 2.69 27.67
C ALA A 175 21.53 3.99 28.09
N LEU A 176 21.02 4.07 29.32
CA LEU A 176 20.39 5.28 29.86
C LEU A 176 21.31 6.06 30.82
N ALA A 177 22.26 5.37 31.42
CA ALA A 177 23.21 5.93 32.38
C ALA A 177 24.65 5.82 31.87
N ASP A 178 25.47 6.78 32.27
CA ASP A 178 26.92 6.72 32.07
C ASP A 178 27.51 5.47 32.74
N ARG A 179 28.44 4.80 32.06
CA ARG A 179 28.98 3.50 32.54
C ARG A 179 29.81 3.64 33.80
N ASP A 180 30.46 4.77 34.01
CA ASP A 180 31.40 4.97 35.11
C ASP A 180 30.69 5.49 36.36
N THR A 181 29.76 6.43 36.18
CA THR A 181 29.06 7.07 37.32
C THR A 181 27.73 6.39 37.67
N ALA A 182 27.16 5.59 36.77
CA ALA A 182 25.81 5.02 36.89
C ALA A 182 24.75 6.08 37.21
N THR A 183 24.92 7.28 36.64
CA THR A 183 23.95 8.38 36.67
C THR A 183 23.28 8.50 35.32
N LEU A 184 21.98 8.76 35.31
CA LEU A 184 21.25 9.07 34.08
C LEU A 184 21.93 10.23 33.35
N VAL A 185 22.08 10.11 32.03
CA VAL A 185 22.57 11.22 31.22
C VAL A 185 21.53 12.33 31.13
N ASP A 186 21.98 13.54 30.83
CA ASP A 186 21.11 14.71 30.78
C ASP A 186 19.94 14.50 29.80
N GLY A 187 18.73 14.81 30.28
CA GLY A 187 17.50 14.66 29.50
C GLY A 187 16.88 13.26 29.50
N ALA A 188 17.58 12.20 29.92
CA ALA A 188 17.06 10.83 29.94
C ALA A 188 15.76 10.70 30.75
N ALA A 189 15.74 11.25 31.97
CA ALA A 189 14.57 11.22 32.83
C ALA A 189 13.35 11.95 32.21
N ALA A 190 13.58 13.03 31.47
CA ALA A 190 12.52 13.77 30.78
C ALA A 190 11.98 12.98 29.58
N ALA A 191 12.86 12.33 28.80
CA ALA A 191 12.49 11.46 27.70
C ALA A 191 11.67 10.25 28.18
N LEU A 192 12.09 9.59 29.26
CA LEU A 192 11.37 8.48 29.88
C LEU A 192 9.99 8.90 30.40
N ARG A 193 9.90 10.03 31.13
CA ARG A 193 8.61 10.59 31.59
C ARG A 193 7.65 10.85 30.44
N LYS A 194 8.15 11.44 29.35
CA LYS A 194 7.34 11.71 28.17
C LYS A 194 6.90 10.42 27.49
N LEU A 195 7.77 9.42 27.34
CA LEU A 195 7.39 8.14 26.75
C LEU A 195 6.40 7.37 27.63
N ALA A 196 6.58 7.35 28.95
CA ALA A 196 5.70 6.62 29.88
C ALA A 196 4.24 7.11 29.86
N SER A 197 4.02 8.40 29.59
CA SER A 197 2.66 8.94 29.39
C SER A 197 2.03 8.52 28.05
N LEU A 198 2.85 8.01 27.13
CA LEU A 198 2.47 7.66 25.77
C LEU A 198 2.40 6.15 25.55
N CYS A 199 3.28 5.36 26.15
CA CYS A 199 3.30 3.92 26.00
C CYS A 199 3.90 3.25 27.23
N PRO A 200 3.71 1.92 27.41
CA PRO A 200 4.40 1.20 28.46
C PRO A 200 5.91 1.23 28.22
N VAL A 201 6.66 1.60 29.26
CA VAL A 201 8.12 1.65 29.26
C VAL A 201 8.65 0.83 30.43
N ALA A 202 9.68 0.03 30.19
CA ALA A 202 10.35 -0.79 31.18
C ALA A 202 11.85 -0.49 31.22
N VAL A 203 12.39 -0.32 32.42
CA VAL A 203 13.83 -0.17 32.65
C VAL A 203 14.37 -1.42 33.32
N ILE A 204 15.39 -2.03 32.71
CA ILE A 204 15.98 -3.30 33.14
C ILE A 204 17.44 -3.07 33.57
N SER A 205 17.82 -3.58 34.74
CA SER A 205 19.19 -3.51 35.26
C SER A 205 19.59 -4.82 35.97
N GLY A 206 20.90 -5.04 36.12
CA GLY A 206 21.44 -6.08 37.00
C GLY A 206 21.34 -5.71 38.49
N ARG A 207 21.08 -4.44 38.82
CA ARG A 207 20.97 -3.92 40.19
C ARG A 207 19.67 -4.35 40.87
N GLU A 208 19.63 -4.24 42.20
CA GLU A 208 18.40 -4.40 42.99
C GLU A 208 17.33 -3.39 42.55
N VAL A 209 16.06 -3.79 42.55
CA VAL A 209 14.98 -2.93 42.00
C VAL A 209 14.81 -1.64 42.79
N SER A 210 15.10 -1.68 44.10
CA SER A 210 15.06 -0.53 45.01
C SER A 210 16.12 0.52 44.66
N GLU A 211 17.35 0.08 44.38
CA GLU A 211 18.44 0.95 43.92
C GLU A 211 18.12 1.54 42.55
N LEU A 212 17.65 0.71 41.61
CA LEU A 212 17.29 1.14 40.27
C LEU A 212 16.24 2.26 40.29
N ARG A 213 15.17 2.10 41.09
CA ARG A 213 14.11 3.10 41.24
C ARG A 213 14.64 4.41 41.81
N ALA A 214 15.52 4.35 42.80
CA ALA A 214 16.11 5.54 43.41
C ALA A 214 16.97 6.33 42.42
N ARG A 215 17.70 5.63 41.53
CA ARG A 215 18.55 6.27 40.51
C ARG A 215 17.77 6.84 39.33
N VAL A 216 16.72 6.15 38.88
CA VAL A 216 15.93 6.59 37.72
C VAL A 216 14.95 7.70 38.09
N GLY A 217 14.24 7.57 39.22
CA GLY A 217 13.37 8.62 39.75
C GLY A 217 12.20 9.02 38.83
N VAL A 218 11.63 8.08 38.07
CA VAL A 218 10.51 8.33 37.15
C VAL A 218 9.32 7.42 37.48
N ASP A 219 8.17 8.02 37.76
CA ASP A 219 6.92 7.29 37.98
C ASP A 219 6.30 6.79 36.66
N GLY A 220 5.42 5.79 36.74
CA GLY A 220 4.72 5.24 35.57
C GLY A 220 5.51 4.21 34.75
N LEU A 221 6.72 3.84 35.18
CA LEU A 221 7.58 2.84 34.54
C LEU A 221 7.42 1.45 35.16
N TRP A 222 7.68 0.43 34.35
CA TRP A 222 8.05 -0.89 34.85
C TRP A 222 9.54 -0.90 35.22
N TYR A 223 9.87 -1.46 36.38
CA TYR A 223 11.25 -1.62 36.83
C TYR A 223 11.59 -3.08 37.00
N ALA A 224 12.70 -3.53 36.42
CA ALA A 224 13.18 -4.90 36.55
C ALA A 224 14.62 -4.92 37.08
N GLY A 225 14.77 -5.35 38.33
CA GLY A 225 16.06 -5.52 39.01
C GLY A 225 16.57 -6.97 38.95
N GLY A 226 17.87 -7.16 39.19
CA GLY A 226 18.53 -8.47 39.19
C GLY A 226 18.37 -9.22 37.86
N HIS A 227 18.47 -8.51 36.72
CA HIS A 227 18.19 -9.03 35.37
C HIS A 227 16.76 -9.57 35.18
N GLY A 228 15.79 -9.10 35.97
CA GLY A 228 14.38 -9.50 35.85
C GLY A 228 13.89 -10.46 36.93
N ARG A 229 14.74 -10.82 37.90
CA ARG A 229 14.33 -11.61 39.09
C ARG A 229 13.32 -10.89 39.96
N GLU A 230 13.31 -9.56 39.92
CA GLU A 230 12.36 -8.73 40.64
C GLU A 230 11.79 -7.65 39.72
N VAL A 231 10.47 -7.59 39.62
CA VAL A 231 9.74 -6.67 38.72
C VAL A 231 8.69 -5.88 39.51
N VAL A 232 8.70 -4.56 39.33
CA VAL A 232 7.70 -3.64 39.88
C VAL A 232 6.95 -2.97 38.74
N ALA A 233 5.62 -3.05 38.75
CA ALA A 233 4.76 -2.44 37.75
C ALA A 233 4.40 -0.98 38.10
N PRO A 234 3.87 -0.19 37.13
CA PRO A 234 3.49 1.20 37.34
C PRO A 234 2.44 1.43 38.44
N ASP A 235 1.57 0.45 38.70
CA ASP A 235 0.55 0.49 39.75
C ASP A 235 1.10 0.14 41.15
N GLY A 236 2.41 -0.16 41.25
CA GLY A 236 3.09 -0.55 42.47
C GLY A 236 3.04 -2.05 42.76
N SER A 237 2.43 -2.88 41.92
CA SER A 237 2.45 -4.33 42.08
C SER A 237 3.87 -4.88 41.95
N HIS A 238 4.21 -5.83 42.83
CA HIS A 238 5.56 -6.35 43.02
C HIS A 238 5.61 -7.85 42.73
N HIS A 239 6.57 -8.28 41.92
CA HIS A 239 6.72 -9.67 41.49
C HIS A 239 8.17 -10.12 41.66
N ARG A 240 8.38 -11.24 42.34
CA ARG A 240 9.69 -11.86 42.52
C ARG A 240 9.68 -13.27 41.96
N PHE A 241 10.78 -13.67 41.33
CA PHE A 241 10.92 -14.95 40.65
C PHE A 241 12.10 -15.75 41.21
N ASP A 242 11.85 -17.04 41.47
CA ASP A 242 12.86 -17.98 41.96
C ASP A 242 13.55 -18.68 40.78
N GLY A 243 14.88 -18.86 40.86
CA GLY A 243 15.69 -19.54 39.84
C GLY A 243 16.96 -18.77 39.43
N THR A 244 17.95 -19.49 38.88
CA THR A 244 19.23 -18.91 38.42
C THR A 244 19.18 -18.35 37.00
N ASP A 245 18.22 -18.80 36.18
CA ASP A 245 18.21 -18.63 34.72
C ASP A 245 17.43 -17.38 34.28
N TRP A 246 17.72 -16.24 34.90
CA TRP A 246 17.12 -14.95 34.55
C TRP A 246 18.11 -14.07 33.78
N ASP A 247 17.70 -13.69 32.57
CA ASP A 247 18.41 -12.77 31.69
C ASP A 247 17.45 -11.68 31.16
N PRO A 248 17.93 -10.66 30.44
CA PRO A 248 17.08 -9.62 29.88
C PRO A 248 15.97 -10.12 28.93
N GLY A 249 16.15 -11.26 28.26
CA GLY A 249 15.13 -11.86 27.39
C GLY A 249 13.98 -12.49 28.18
N ALA A 250 14.30 -13.19 29.28
CA ALA A 250 13.31 -13.71 30.22
C ALA A 250 12.54 -12.56 30.90
N ALA A 251 13.24 -11.49 31.30
CA ALA A 251 12.63 -10.28 31.85
C ALA A 251 11.61 -9.66 30.88
N LEU A 252 12.02 -9.44 29.63
CA LEU A 252 11.16 -8.88 28.58
C LEU A 252 9.90 -9.73 28.36
N THR A 253 10.05 -11.04 28.24
CA THR A 253 8.93 -11.98 28.00
C THR A 253 7.93 -11.96 29.17
N SER A 254 8.45 -11.98 30.39
CA SER A 254 7.67 -11.95 31.63
C SER A 254 6.87 -10.66 31.79
N ILE A 255 7.46 -9.50 31.47
CA ILE A 255 6.79 -8.21 31.51
C ILE A 255 5.72 -8.12 30.43
N ARG A 256 6.01 -8.56 29.19
CA ARG A 256 5.04 -8.56 28.08
C ARG A 256 3.78 -9.35 28.41
N ALA A 257 3.92 -10.54 28.98
CA ALA A 257 2.79 -11.40 29.35
C ALA A 257 1.84 -10.72 30.37
N ARG A 258 2.37 -9.86 31.25
CA ARG A 258 1.60 -9.16 32.29
C ARG A 258 0.90 -7.90 31.81
N MET A 259 1.33 -7.33 30.69
CA MET A 259 0.70 -6.13 30.14
C MET A 259 -0.70 -6.40 29.55
N GLY A 260 -1.05 -7.66 29.26
CA GLY A 260 -2.44 -8.11 29.02
C GLY A 260 -3.19 -7.40 27.88
N ARG A 261 -2.55 -7.08 26.75
CA ARG A 261 -3.17 -6.26 25.69
C ARG A 261 -3.64 -7.07 24.47
N PRO A 262 -4.88 -6.83 23.98
CA PRO A 262 -5.43 -7.50 22.79
C PRO A 262 -5.01 -6.86 21.45
N GLU A 263 -4.19 -5.81 21.44
CA GLU A 263 -3.74 -5.13 20.22
C GLU A 263 -2.33 -5.57 19.78
N PRO A 264 -1.95 -5.42 18.50
CA PRO A 264 -0.60 -5.72 18.04
C PRO A 264 0.43 -4.78 18.68
N VAL A 265 1.10 -5.28 19.73
CA VAL A 265 2.19 -4.60 20.43
C VAL A 265 3.50 -4.75 19.64
N LEU A 266 4.29 -3.68 19.54
CA LEU A 266 5.65 -3.71 18.99
C LEU A 266 6.69 -3.48 20.11
N PRO A 267 7.37 -4.53 20.60
CA PRO A 267 8.46 -4.37 21.55
C PRO A 267 9.69 -3.73 20.87
N ILE A 268 10.27 -2.73 21.53
CA ILE A 268 11.55 -2.10 21.17
C ILE A 268 12.49 -2.31 22.36
N TYR A 269 13.65 -2.93 22.15
CA TYR A 269 14.65 -3.12 23.20
C TYR A 269 15.94 -2.38 22.86
N VAL A 270 16.42 -1.55 23.78
CA VAL A 270 17.70 -0.83 23.69
C VAL A 270 18.65 -1.38 24.76
N GLY A 271 19.73 -2.04 24.32
CA GLY A 271 20.72 -2.70 25.16
C GLY A 271 22.15 -2.30 24.84
N SER A 272 23.07 -2.49 25.76
CA SER A 272 24.49 -2.10 25.65
C SER A 272 25.44 -3.28 25.93
N GLU A 273 24.95 -4.34 26.59
CA GLU A 273 25.77 -5.43 27.11
C GLU A 273 25.63 -6.72 26.28
N LEU A 274 26.56 -7.65 26.46
CA LEU A 274 26.47 -8.96 25.82
C LEU A 274 25.27 -9.78 26.31
N ALA A 275 24.85 -9.60 27.57
CA ALA A 275 23.68 -10.26 28.13
C ALA A 275 22.37 -9.85 27.41
N ASP A 276 22.34 -8.68 26.76
CA ASP A 276 21.17 -8.18 26.05
C ASP A 276 20.90 -8.93 24.74
N GLU A 277 21.86 -9.74 24.26
CA GLU A 277 21.67 -10.65 23.11
C GLU A 277 20.50 -11.62 23.32
N ALA A 278 20.21 -12.01 24.56
CA ALA A 278 19.03 -12.81 24.89
C ALA A 278 17.73 -12.05 24.57
N ALA A 279 17.66 -10.74 24.87
CA ALA A 279 16.52 -9.92 24.50
C ALA A 279 16.44 -9.71 22.98
N PHE A 280 17.57 -9.54 22.30
CA PHE A 280 17.60 -9.44 20.84
C PHE A 280 17.11 -10.73 20.16
N ASP A 281 17.49 -11.89 20.68
CA ASP A 281 17.03 -13.19 20.19
C ASP A 281 15.52 -13.37 20.37
N VAL A 282 14.96 -12.94 21.51
CA VAL A 282 13.50 -12.93 21.75
C VAL A 282 12.78 -12.02 20.76
N LEU A 283 13.35 -10.84 20.45
CA LEU A 283 12.74 -9.85 19.57
C LEU A 283 13.00 -10.08 18.07
N ARG A 284 13.76 -11.11 17.70
CA ARG A 284 14.25 -11.32 16.34
C ARG A 284 13.15 -11.32 15.26
N LEU A 285 11.95 -11.77 15.60
CA LEU A 285 10.84 -11.94 14.65
C LEU A 285 9.70 -10.91 14.81
N ASP A 286 9.52 -10.34 16.00
CA ASP A 286 8.34 -9.53 16.33
C ASP A 286 8.67 -8.17 16.98
N GLY A 287 9.96 -7.80 17.09
CA GLY A 287 10.40 -6.57 17.73
C GLY A 287 11.51 -5.81 17.00
N VAL A 288 11.90 -4.69 17.60
CA VAL A 288 13.05 -3.87 17.18
C VAL A 288 14.15 -3.99 18.24
N SER A 289 15.33 -4.43 17.83
CA SER A 289 16.50 -4.54 18.69
C SER A 289 17.55 -3.48 18.33
N VAL A 290 17.96 -2.70 19.33
CA VAL A 290 18.95 -1.63 19.19
C VAL A 290 20.09 -1.88 20.17
N VAL A 291 21.32 -1.96 19.64
CA VAL A 291 22.54 -2.05 20.46
C VAL A 291 23.19 -0.67 20.63
N VAL A 292 23.65 -0.34 21.82
CA VAL A 292 24.40 0.88 22.10
C VAL A 292 25.88 0.57 21.96
N HIS A 293 26.53 1.23 21.01
CA HIS A 293 27.97 1.13 20.79
C HIS A 293 28.68 2.29 21.49
N HIS A 294 29.67 1.97 22.32
CA HIS A 294 30.50 2.96 23.01
C HIS A 294 31.84 3.12 22.31
N LEU A 295 32.37 4.34 22.35
CA LEU A 295 33.69 4.64 21.80
C LEU A 295 34.77 3.78 22.47
N GLY A 296 35.56 3.04 21.68
CA GLY A 296 36.58 2.13 22.18
C GLY A 296 36.07 0.73 22.58
N ALA A 297 34.78 0.44 22.46
CA ALA A 297 34.26 -0.92 22.60
C ALA A 297 34.67 -1.79 21.39
N ALA A 298 34.93 -3.07 21.65
CA ALA A 298 35.25 -4.03 20.59
C ALA A 298 34.08 -4.15 19.59
N ASP A 299 34.41 -4.20 18.29
CA ASP A 299 33.43 -4.48 17.26
C ASP A 299 33.10 -5.97 17.26
N ARG A 300 31.92 -6.33 17.76
CA ARG A 300 31.50 -7.71 17.99
C ARG A 300 30.30 -8.09 17.13
N PRO A 301 30.07 -9.38 16.85
CA PRO A 301 28.82 -9.85 16.29
C PRO A 301 27.64 -9.56 17.23
N THR A 302 26.46 -9.30 16.66
CA THR A 302 25.23 -9.04 17.43
C THR A 302 23.97 -9.48 16.69
N GLY A 303 22.94 -9.88 17.43
CA GLY A 303 21.57 -10.10 16.96
C GLY A 303 20.74 -8.82 16.87
N ALA A 304 21.29 -7.66 17.24
CA ALA A 304 20.62 -6.38 17.09
C ALA A 304 20.40 -6.02 15.61
N GLN A 305 19.33 -5.27 15.35
CA GLN A 305 18.98 -4.79 14.01
C GLN A 305 19.57 -3.41 13.72
N PHE A 306 19.71 -2.58 14.74
CA PHE A 306 20.21 -1.21 14.65
C PHE A 306 21.23 -0.93 15.75
N ARG A 307 22.04 0.12 15.55
CA ARG A 307 22.95 0.65 16.58
C ARG A 307 22.62 2.09 16.97
N LEU A 308 23.07 2.52 18.14
CA LEU A 308 23.17 3.92 18.55
C LEU A 308 24.54 4.18 19.16
N ASP A 309 25.09 5.39 18.98
CA ASP A 309 26.44 5.74 19.40
C ASP A 309 26.42 6.43 20.77
N GLY A 310 26.23 5.62 21.83
CA GLY A 310 26.23 6.06 23.22
C GLY A 310 24.87 6.51 23.79
N ALA A 311 24.86 6.82 25.09
CA ALA A 311 23.64 7.11 25.85
C ALA A 311 22.96 8.44 25.47
N GLU A 312 23.71 9.42 24.95
CA GLU A 312 23.15 10.67 24.44
C GLU A 312 22.24 10.41 23.22
N GLU A 313 22.70 9.58 22.29
CA GLU A 313 21.89 9.17 21.12
C GLU A 313 20.67 8.34 21.53
N VAL A 314 20.78 7.50 22.57
CA VAL A 314 19.62 6.80 23.16
C VAL A 314 18.59 7.82 23.64
N CYS A 315 19.01 8.85 24.36
CA CYS A 315 18.10 9.89 24.85
C CYS A 315 17.42 10.65 23.71
N GLU A 316 18.18 11.02 22.68
CA GLU A 316 17.62 11.67 21.49
C GLU A 316 16.65 10.74 20.75
N PHE A 317 16.96 9.46 20.64
CA PHE A 317 16.10 8.44 20.02
C PHE A 317 14.77 8.31 20.78
N LEU A 318 14.83 8.19 22.10
CA LEU A 318 13.64 8.11 22.97
C LEU A 318 12.82 9.41 22.93
N ARG A 319 13.48 10.58 22.92
CA ARG A 319 12.81 11.89 22.84
C ARG A 319 12.10 12.06 21.49
N ARG A 320 12.75 11.73 20.38
CA ARG A 320 12.11 11.71 19.05
C ARG A 320 10.97 10.70 19.02
N GLY A 321 11.14 9.54 19.66
CA GLY A 321 10.12 8.50 19.86
C GLY A 321 8.87 9.06 20.51
N GLY A 322 9.04 9.66 21.69
CA GLY A 322 7.96 10.28 22.44
C GLY A 322 7.33 11.46 21.70
N ASN A 323 8.11 12.30 21.00
CA ASN A 323 7.56 13.36 20.17
C ASN A 323 6.68 12.81 19.05
N TRP A 324 7.14 11.74 18.38
CA TRP A 324 6.41 11.14 17.27
C TRP A 324 5.17 10.36 17.74
N ILE A 325 5.22 9.62 18.85
CA ILE A 325 4.02 8.97 19.42
C ILE A 325 3.03 10.04 19.90
N ALA A 326 3.52 11.10 20.55
CA ALA A 326 2.69 12.24 20.92
C ALA A 326 2.08 12.89 19.68
N TYR A 327 2.85 13.08 18.62
CA TYR A 327 2.38 13.59 17.33
C TYR A 327 1.33 12.65 16.72
N GLN A 328 1.55 11.34 16.64
CA GLN A 328 0.51 10.40 16.16
C GLN A 328 -0.77 10.45 16.99
N ARG A 329 -0.67 10.77 18.28
CA ARG A 329 -1.82 11.01 19.15
C ARG A 329 -2.40 12.43 19.01
N GLN A 330 -1.59 13.44 18.67
CA GLN A 330 -1.90 14.88 18.59
C GLN A 330 -2.33 15.35 17.19
N THR A 331 -1.80 14.79 16.09
CA THR A 331 -2.48 14.72 14.80
C THR A 331 -3.73 13.92 15.07
N SER A 332 -4.73 14.68 15.46
CA SER A 332 -5.83 14.22 16.30
C SER A 332 -6.52 13.04 15.62
N ASN A 333 -7.20 12.22 16.41
CA ASN A 333 -8.21 11.31 15.87
C ASN A 333 -9.10 12.00 14.80
N GLU A 334 -9.24 13.33 14.85
CA GLU A 334 -9.98 14.13 13.87
C GLU A 334 -9.48 13.97 12.44
N ALA A 335 -8.17 13.84 12.17
CA ALA A 335 -7.68 13.62 10.79
C ALA A 335 -7.88 12.18 10.30
N TRP A 336 -8.29 11.27 11.19
CA TRP A 336 -8.65 9.87 10.87
C TRP A 336 -10.15 9.62 10.89
N THR A 337 -10.96 10.63 11.21
CA THR A 337 -12.42 10.52 11.23
C THR A 337 -13.04 11.46 10.23
N PHE A 338 -13.91 10.94 9.38
CA PHE A 338 -14.74 11.73 8.47
C PHE A 338 -16.19 11.66 8.95
N SER A 339 -16.70 12.75 9.52
CA SER A 339 -17.98 12.76 10.26
C SER A 339 -18.98 13.78 9.70
N TYR A 340 -20.25 13.36 9.65
CA TYR A 340 -21.42 14.20 9.46
C TYR A 340 -22.24 14.27 10.74
N ARG A 341 -22.77 15.46 11.05
CA ARG A 341 -23.74 15.69 12.14
C ARG A 341 -25.07 16.12 11.54
N GLY A 342 -26.15 15.63 12.11
CA GLY A 342 -27.51 15.88 11.61
C GLY A 342 -27.83 15.12 10.32
N TYR A 343 -29.12 15.02 10.04
CA TYR A 343 -29.68 14.34 8.88
C TYR A 343 -30.25 15.39 7.90
N ASP A 344 -29.78 15.38 6.65
CA ASP A 344 -30.32 16.22 5.55
C ASP A 344 -30.60 15.31 4.35
N PRO A 345 -31.88 14.97 4.07
CA PRO A 345 -32.27 14.08 2.98
C PRO A 345 -31.66 14.45 1.62
N ARG A 346 -31.40 15.73 1.36
CA ARG A 346 -30.86 16.20 0.08
C ARG A 346 -29.38 15.84 -0.12
N GLN A 347 -28.67 15.53 0.96
CA GLN A 347 -27.24 15.19 0.93
C GLN A 347 -26.98 13.69 1.07
N GLU A 348 -28.00 12.87 1.31
CA GLU A 348 -27.78 11.45 1.63
C GLU A 348 -27.10 10.70 0.49
N LYS A 349 -27.49 10.87 -0.78
CA LYS A 349 -26.76 10.22 -1.90
C LYS A 349 -25.28 10.63 -2.01
N LEU A 350 -24.93 11.86 -1.63
CA LEU A 350 -23.54 12.31 -1.56
C LEU A 350 -22.79 11.63 -0.40
N ARG A 351 -23.39 11.63 0.80
CA ARG A 351 -22.84 10.94 1.97
C ARG A 351 -22.69 9.45 1.72
N GLU A 352 -23.65 8.84 1.04
CA GLU A 352 -23.60 7.45 0.62
C GLU A 352 -22.40 7.14 -0.27
N ALA A 353 -22.06 8.01 -1.22
CA ALA A 353 -20.87 7.83 -2.04
C ALA A 353 -19.59 7.93 -1.19
N LEU A 354 -19.47 8.98 -0.36
CA LEU A 354 -18.28 9.26 0.46
C LEU A 354 -18.11 8.33 1.67
N CYS A 355 -19.19 7.72 2.14
CA CYS A 355 -19.20 6.74 3.24
C CYS A 355 -19.26 5.29 2.73
N THR A 356 -18.90 5.04 1.47
CA THR A 356 -18.79 3.68 0.92
C THR A 356 -17.80 2.85 1.74
N VAL A 357 -18.15 1.58 1.95
CA VAL A 357 -17.25 0.57 2.55
C VAL A 357 -16.95 -0.49 1.50
N GLY A 358 -15.67 -0.88 1.36
CA GLY A 358 -15.24 -1.82 0.33
C GLY A 358 -13.85 -2.39 0.57
N ASN A 359 -13.45 -3.35 -0.24
CA ASN A 359 -12.15 -4.03 -0.11
C ASN A 359 -11.49 -4.36 -1.45
N GLY A 360 -11.92 -3.76 -2.56
CA GLY A 360 -11.39 -4.03 -3.91
C GLY A 360 -11.88 -5.31 -4.59
N TYR A 361 -12.58 -6.20 -3.87
CA TYR A 361 -13.39 -7.26 -4.47
C TYR A 361 -14.84 -6.78 -4.65
N PHE A 362 -15.43 -6.21 -3.61
CA PHE A 362 -16.71 -5.52 -3.68
C PHE A 362 -16.76 -4.30 -2.76
N ALA A 363 -17.74 -3.44 -3.01
CA ALA A 363 -18.04 -2.29 -2.18
C ALA A 363 -19.55 -2.07 -2.08
N THR A 364 -19.96 -1.44 -0.99
CA THR A 364 -21.35 -1.08 -0.72
C THR A 364 -21.42 0.37 -0.27
N ARG A 365 -22.30 1.14 -0.91
CA ARG A 365 -22.54 2.55 -0.60
C ARG A 365 -22.93 2.76 0.86
N GLY A 366 -22.64 3.95 1.37
CA GLY A 366 -22.90 4.44 2.71
C GLY A 366 -24.37 4.55 3.14
N ALA A 367 -25.31 3.87 2.48
CA ALA A 367 -26.76 3.98 2.72
C ALA A 367 -27.21 3.43 4.08
N ALA A 368 -28.29 3.98 4.63
CA ALA A 368 -28.88 3.48 5.86
C ALA A 368 -29.33 2.01 5.74
N PRO A 369 -29.08 1.11 6.73
CA PRO A 369 -29.50 -0.29 6.64
C PRO A 369 -31.02 -0.49 6.46
N GLU A 370 -31.83 0.44 6.93
CA GLU A 370 -33.28 0.42 6.77
C GLU A 370 -33.79 1.08 5.48
N ALA A 371 -32.91 1.76 4.73
CA ALA A 371 -33.32 2.50 3.54
C ALA A 371 -33.45 1.61 2.29
N ARG A 372 -34.37 2.01 1.41
CA ARG A 372 -34.56 1.43 0.08
C ARG A 372 -34.15 2.45 -0.99
N ALA A 373 -33.87 1.97 -2.20
CA ALA A 373 -33.55 2.83 -3.32
C ALA A 373 -34.72 3.76 -3.66
N GLY A 374 -34.45 5.04 -3.85
CA GLY A 374 -35.45 6.06 -4.13
C GLY A 374 -34.84 7.44 -4.38
N GLN A 375 -35.63 8.49 -4.09
CA GLN A 375 -35.20 9.87 -4.31
C GLN A 375 -34.13 10.32 -3.32
N VAL A 376 -34.28 9.94 -2.04
CA VAL A 376 -33.37 10.33 -0.94
C VAL A 376 -32.17 9.40 -0.82
N HIS A 377 -32.42 8.09 -0.85
CA HIS A 377 -31.40 7.06 -0.61
C HIS A 377 -31.15 6.20 -1.83
N TYR A 378 -29.93 5.70 -1.98
CA TYR A 378 -29.58 4.72 -3.00
C TYR A 378 -28.57 3.70 -2.46
N PRO A 379 -29.05 2.60 -1.83
CA PRO A 379 -28.19 1.48 -1.50
C PRO A 379 -27.73 0.80 -2.79
N GLY A 380 -26.41 0.74 -2.99
CA GLY A 380 -25.80 0.06 -4.13
C GLY A 380 -24.65 -0.82 -3.67
N THR A 381 -24.57 -2.03 -4.20
CA THR A 381 -23.47 -2.98 -3.95
C THR A 381 -22.87 -3.39 -5.30
N TYR A 382 -21.56 -3.27 -5.46
CA TYR A 382 -20.88 -3.54 -6.72
C TYR A 382 -19.68 -4.46 -6.48
N ALA A 383 -19.53 -5.51 -7.29
CA ALA A 383 -18.32 -6.33 -7.30
C ALA A 383 -17.47 -6.05 -8.55
N ALA A 384 -16.16 -6.08 -8.37
CA ALA A 384 -15.21 -5.76 -9.42
C ALA A 384 -15.31 -6.74 -10.59
N GLY A 385 -15.42 -6.22 -11.81
CA GLY A 385 -15.46 -7.03 -13.04
C GLY A 385 -16.81 -7.68 -13.35
N VAL A 386 -17.88 -7.39 -12.61
CA VAL A 386 -19.23 -7.86 -12.93
C VAL A 386 -19.94 -6.84 -13.83
N PHE A 387 -19.83 -7.09 -15.14
CA PHE A 387 -20.48 -6.30 -16.19
C PHE A 387 -21.57 -7.11 -16.88
N ASN A 388 -22.58 -6.42 -17.39
CA ASN A 388 -23.66 -7.00 -18.17
C ASN A 388 -24.14 -6.02 -19.24
N ARG A 389 -24.46 -6.52 -20.43
CA ARG A 389 -24.92 -5.69 -21.55
C ARG A 389 -26.41 -5.90 -21.81
N LEU A 390 -27.12 -4.79 -22.02
CA LEU A 390 -28.53 -4.78 -22.41
C LEU A 390 -28.69 -4.01 -23.72
N ASP A 391 -29.74 -4.34 -24.46
CA ASP A 391 -30.15 -3.62 -25.66
C ASP A 391 -31.35 -2.72 -25.33
N ASP A 392 -31.33 -1.50 -25.85
CA ASP A 392 -32.41 -0.52 -25.75
C ASP A 392 -32.74 0.10 -27.11
N VAL A 393 -33.92 0.71 -27.21
CA VAL A 393 -34.31 1.53 -28.37
C VAL A 393 -34.32 3.00 -27.96
N VAL A 394 -33.31 3.75 -28.39
CA VAL A 394 -33.19 5.20 -28.15
C VAL A 394 -33.34 5.93 -29.48
N ASP A 395 -34.30 6.85 -29.57
CA ASP A 395 -34.61 7.62 -30.79
C ASP A 395 -34.80 6.74 -32.05
N GLY A 396 -35.47 5.59 -31.87
CA GLY A 396 -35.74 4.63 -32.95
C GLY A 396 -34.56 3.75 -33.37
N ARG A 397 -33.39 3.86 -32.71
CA ARG A 397 -32.21 3.03 -32.96
C ARG A 397 -31.98 2.04 -31.83
N VAL A 398 -31.68 0.79 -32.16
CA VAL A 398 -31.22 -0.19 -31.17
C VAL A 398 -29.79 0.17 -30.78
N THR A 399 -29.58 0.50 -29.51
CA THR A 399 -28.25 0.72 -28.92
C THR A 399 -28.01 -0.30 -27.83
N ALA A 400 -26.84 -0.91 -27.83
CA ALA A 400 -26.42 -1.79 -26.75
C ALA A 400 -25.53 -1.01 -25.77
N HIS A 401 -25.69 -1.24 -24.48
CA HIS A 401 -24.84 -0.65 -23.45
C HIS A 401 -24.42 -1.69 -22.42
N GLU A 402 -23.13 -1.73 -22.15
CA GLU A 402 -22.58 -2.45 -21.02
C GLU A 402 -22.59 -1.57 -19.77
N SER A 403 -22.90 -2.19 -18.62
CA SER A 403 -22.85 -1.55 -17.31
C SER A 403 -22.28 -2.48 -16.26
N MET A 404 -21.53 -1.92 -15.32
CA MET A 404 -21.25 -2.54 -14.02
C MET A 404 -22.58 -2.74 -13.28
N VAL A 405 -22.81 -3.95 -12.79
CA VAL A 405 -24.11 -4.36 -12.26
C VAL A 405 -24.26 -4.03 -10.78
N ASN A 406 -25.38 -3.41 -10.40
CA ASN A 406 -25.80 -3.32 -9.00
C ASN A 406 -26.26 -4.71 -8.52
N LEU A 407 -25.54 -5.27 -7.54
CA LEU A 407 -25.75 -6.60 -6.98
C LEU A 407 -26.82 -6.58 -5.88
N PRO A 408 -27.36 -7.76 -5.47
CA PRO A 408 -28.33 -7.84 -4.39
C PRO A 408 -27.91 -7.04 -3.15
N ASN A 409 -28.86 -6.33 -2.56
CA ASN A 409 -28.61 -5.48 -1.42
C ASN A 409 -28.58 -6.31 -0.14
N TRP A 410 -27.42 -6.37 0.51
CA TRP A 410 -27.22 -7.10 1.76
C TRP A 410 -27.48 -6.25 3.01
N LEU A 411 -27.61 -4.93 2.89
CA LEU A 411 -27.82 -4.03 4.02
C LEU A 411 -29.16 -4.17 4.76
N PRO A 412 -30.30 -4.58 4.15
CA PRO A 412 -31.62 -4.51 4.78
C PRO A 412 -31.64 -5.05 6.21
N LEU A 413 -31.79 -4.13 7.16
CA LEU A 413 -31.96 -4.38 8.58
C LEU A 413 -32.77 -3.23 9.19
N THR A 414 -34.00 -3.51 9.57
CA THR A 414 -34.90 -2.54 10.23
C THR A 414 -35.53 -3.19 11.48
N PHE A 415 -36.18 -2.39 12.31
CA PHE A 415 -36.82 -2.86 13.53
C PHE A 415 -38.13 -2.11 13.79
N ARG A 416 -39.00 -2.65 14.65
CA ARG A 416 -40.20 -1.99 15.16
C ARG A 416 -40.42 -2.34 16.62
N ILE A 417 -41.12 -1.46 17.34
CA ILE A 417 -41.35 -1.58 18.78
C ILE A 417 -42.84 -1.75 19.06
N GLU A 418 -43.20 -2.81 19.79
CA GLU A 418 -44.59 -3.17 20.18
C GLU A 418 -45.54 -3.22 18.97
N GLY A 419 -45.11 -3.84 17.87
CA GLY A 419 -45.95 -4.00 16.66
C GLY A 419 -46.27 -2.71 15.91
N GLY A 420 -45.61 -1.59 16.24
CA GLY A 420 -45.72 -0.32 15.52
C GLY A 420 -45.18 -0.36 14.07
N PRO A 421 -45.08 0.78 13.38
CA PRO A 421 -44.47 0.83 12.05
C PRO A 421 -42.99 0.41 12.11
N TRP A 422 -42.48 -0.13 10.99
CA TRP A 422 -41.05 -0.33 10.79
C TRP A 422 -40.31 1.00 10.89
N PHE A 423 -39.12 0.97 11.47
CA PHE A 423 -38.31 2.17 11.66
C PHE A 423 -37.98 2.78 10.30
N ASP A 424 -38.30 4.06 10.19
CA ASP A 424 -37.99 4.94 9.09
C ASP A 424 -37.51 6.26 9.70
N VAL A 425 -36.30 6.68 9.33
CA VAL A 425 -35.67 7.90 9.83
C VAL A 425 -36.50 9.15 9.52
N ASP A 426 -37.23 9.15 8.40
CA ASP A 426 -38.08 10.26 7.97
C ASP A 426 -39.42 10.32 8.74
N ALA A 427 -39.78 9.23 9.44
CA ALA A 427 -41.06 9.09 10.15
C ALA A 427 -40.95 9.34 11.67
N VAL A 428 -39.77 9.68 12.19
CA VAL A 428 -39.52 9.85 13.63
C VAL A 428 -38.98 11.24 13.97
N THR A 429 -39.08 11.64 15.24
CA THR A 429 -38.41 12.85 15.72
C THR A 429 -36.97 12.53 16.10
N LEU A 430 -36.02 12.93 15.25
CA LEU A 430 -34.59 12.83 15.57
C LEU A 430 -34.20 13.79 16.70
N LEU A 431 -33.54 13.26 17.72
CA LEU A 431 -33.00 13.99 18.86
C LEU A 431 -31.48 14.21 18.72
N ASP A 432 -30.78 13.24 18.13
CA ASP A 432 -29.36 13.33 17.77
C ASP A 432 -29.07 12.44 16.56
N TYR A 433 -28.11 12.83 15.73
CA TYR A 433 -27.67 12.04 14.57
C TYR A 433 -26.20 12.34 14.26
N ARG A 434 -25.42 11.27 14.12
CA ARG A 434 -24.02 11.31 13.70
C ARG A 434 -23.72 10.13 12.79
N GLN A 435 -23.02 10.40 11.69
CA GLN A 435 -22.43 9.37 10.82
C GLN A 435 -20.92 9.61 10.76
N THR A 436 -20.11 8.59 10.99
CA THR A 436 -18.64 8.69 11.01
C THR A 436 -18.01 7.52 10.28
N LEU A 437 -17.22 7.82 9.26
CA LEU A 437 -16.29 6.89 8.66
C LEU A 437 -14.94 7.00 9.39
N ASP A 438 -14.56 5.94 10.09
CA ASP A 438 -13.19 5.78 10.60
C ASP A 438 -12.28 5.42 9.43
N LEU A 439 -11.43 6.35 9.02
CA LEU A 439 -10.50 6.17 7.90
C LEU A 439 -9.35 5.21 8.24
N ARG A 440 -9.02 5.06 9.53
CA ARG A 440 -7.94 4.19 9.98
C ARG A 440 -8.39 2.73 9.89
N GLY A 441 -9.57 2.46 10.43
CA GLY A 441 -10.16 1.13 10.44
C GLY A 441 -11.05 0.81 9.24
N ALA A 442 -11.41 1.78 8.40
CA ALA A 442 -12.41 1.67 7.33
C ALA A 442 -13.81 1.20 7.80
N VAL A 443 -14.20 1.61 9.01
CA VAL A 443 -15.49 1.24 9.62
C VAL A 443 -16.44 2.43 9.56
N LEU A 444 -17.62 2.23 8.97
CA LEU A 444 -18.69 3.22 9.01
C LEU A 444 -19.54 3.00 10.25
N THR A 445 -19.68 4.04 11.07
CA THR A 445 -20.54 4.06 12.25
C THR A 445 -21.65 5.10 12.08
N ARG A 446 -22.91 4.72 12.32
CA ARG A 446 -24.06 5.62 12.38
C ARG A 446 -24.66 5.54 13.78
N GLU A 447 -24.78 6.68 14.43
CA GLU A 447 -25.36 6.84 15.77
C GLU A 447 -26.54 7.78 15.65
N LEU A 448 -27.70 7.37 16.15
CA LEU A 448 -28.86 8.24 16.20
C LEU A 448 -29.67 7.98 17.44
N ARG A 449 -30.36 9.01 17.89
CA ARG A 449 -31.30 8.97 18.99
C ARG A 449 -32.58 9.58 18.52
N PHE A 450 -33.70 8.89 18.69
CA PHE A 450 -34.98 9.35 18.18
C PHE A 450 -36.09 9.13 19.20
N ARG A 451 -37.17 9.89 19.03
CA ARG A 451 -38.46 9.69 19.68
C ARG A 451 -39.49 9.30 18.64
N ASP A 452 -40.18 8.18 18.88
CA ASP A 452 -41.26 7.75 18.00
C ASP A 452 -42.61 8.42 18.34
N ASN A 453 -43.63 8.12 17.54
CA ASN A 453 -44.98 8.68 17.70
C ASN A 453 -45.69 8.25 19.00
N ALA A 454 -45.19 7.20 19.67
CA ALA A 454 -45.69 6.77 20.98
C ALA A 454 -44.91 7.43 22.13
N GLY A 455 -43.98 8.34 21.84
CA GLY A 455 -43.18 9.07 22.83
C GLY A 455 -41.98 8.31 23.37
N ARG A 456 -41.66 7.12 22.83
CA ARG A 456 -40.56 6.28 23.30
C ARG A 456 -39.24 6.77 22.74
N THR A 457 -38.24 6.93 23.60
CA THR A 457 -36.89 7.34 23.21
C THR A 457 -36.00 6.11 23.03
N THR A 458 -35.39 5.99 21.84
CA THR A 458 -34.50 4.88 21.48
C THR A 458 -33.20 5.42 20.93
N SER A 459 -32.09 4.87 21.42
CA SER A 459 -30.75 5.07 20.85
C SER A 459 -30.38 3.89 19.96
N VAL A 460 -29.82 4.17 18.79
CA VAL A 460 -29.38 3.19 17.81
C VAL A 460 -27.94 3.48 17.41
N THR A 461 -27.09 2.46 17.50
CA THR A 461 -25.72 2.49 16.96
C THR A 461 -25.60 1.40 15.91
N GLN A 462 -25.14 1.75 14.72
CA GLN A 462 -24.90 0.82 13.63
C GLN A 462 -23.45 0.90 13.20
N GLN A 463 -22.76 -0.23 13.11
CA GLN A 463 -21.38 -0.30 12.61
C GLN A 463 -21.29 -1.28 11.46
N ARG A 464 -20.59 -0.93 10.39
CA ARG A 464 -20.37 -1.86 9.28
C ARG A 464 -19.05 -1.64 8.56
N PHE A 465 -18.62 -2.70 7.89
CA PHE A 465 -17.44 -2.71 7.03
C PHE A 465 -17.50 -3.88 6.06
N VAL A 466 -16.71 -3.79 4.98
CA VAL A 466 -16.38 -4.92 4.11
C VAL A 466 -14.99 -5.41 4.52
N ALA A 467 -14.87 -6.69 4.87
CA ALA A 467 -13.68 -7.24 5.51
C ALA A 467 -12.44 -7.13 4.59
N MET A 468 -11.33 -6.57 5.08
CA MET A 468 -10.12 -6.44 4.28
C MET A 468 -9.20 -7.67 4.43
N HIS A 469 -9.35 -8.45 5.50
CA HIS A 469 -8.59 -9.69 5.69
C HIS A 469 -9.13 -10.88 4.89
N THR A 470 -10.37 -10.78 4.38
CA THR A 470 -11.02 -11.82 3.58
C THR A 470 -11.95 -11.18 2.54
N ALA A 471 -11.75 -11.50 1.26
CA ALA A 471 -12.36 -10.77 0.15
C ALA A 471 -13.90 -10.79 0.16
N HIS A 472 -14.50 -11.88 0.64
CA HIS A 472 -15.92 -12.19 0.42
C HIS A 472 -16.86 -11.74 1.54
N ILE A 473 -16.35 -11.18 2.65
CA ILE A 473 -17.18 -10.93 3.85
C ILE A 473 -17.54 -9.45 3.99
N ALA A 474 -18.80 -9.19 4.34
CA ALA A 474 -19.25 -7.94 4.94
C ALA A 474 -19.93 -8.23 6.29
N ALA A 475 -19.91 -7.23 7.18
CA ALA A 475 -20.56 -7.35 8.48
C ALA A 475 -21.24 -6.05 8.90
N LEU A 476 -22.40 -6.16 9.55
CA LEU A 476 -23.19 -5.08 10.12
C LEU A 476 -23.59 -5.46 11.55
N GLU A 477 -23.34 -4.57 12.49
CA GLU A 477 -23.84 -4.64 13.86
C GLU A 477 -24.85 -3.51 14.08
N THR A 478 -26.00 -3.79 14.68
CA THR A 478 -27.01 -2.80 15.09
C THR A 478 -27.34 -2.98 16.56
N THR A 479 -27.01 -1.99 17.39
CA THR A 479 -27.33 -1.96 18.82
C THR A 479 -28.49 -1.01 19.07
N LEU A 480 -29.56 -1.52 19.69
CA LEU A 480 -30.72 -0.77 20.16
C LEU A 480 -30.67 -0.62 21.68
N VAL A 481 -30.94 0.58 22.19
CA VAL A 481 -31.06 0.86 23.62
C VAL A 481 -32.42 1.49 23.92
N ALA A 482 -33.23 0.82 24.74
CA ALA A 482 -34.51 1.32 25.20
C ALA A 482 -34.31 2.28 26.37
N GLU A 483 -34.32 3.60 26.16
CA GLU A 483 -33.94 4.56 27.21
C GLU A 483 -35.01 4.72 28.30
N ASP A 484 -36.27 4.82 27.88
CA ASP A 484 -37.40 5.19 28.73
C ASP A 484 -38.61 4.24 28.58
N TRP A 485 -38.45 3.11 27.88
CA TRP A 485 -39.53 2.16 27.60
C TRP A 485 -39.11 0.70 27.81
N SER A 486 -40.08 -0.20 27.81
CA SER A 486 -39.87 -1.65 27.82
C SER A 486 -40.94 -2.31 26.98
N GLY A 487 -40.59 -3.36 26.23
CA GLY A 487 -41.52 -4.02 25.32
C GLY A 487 -40.86 -5.00 24.37
N THR A 488 -41.63 -5.47 23.40
CA THR A 488 -41.20 -6.38 22.34
C THR A 488 -40.59 -5.59 21.18
N VAL A 489 -39.45 -6.07 20.70
CA VAL A 489 -38.79 -5.59 19.48
C VAL A 489 -38.85 -6.70 18.44
N ASP A 490 -39.34 -6.35 17.25
CA ASP A 490 -39.18 -7.15 16.03
C ASP A 490 -38.06 -6.54 15.19
N VAL A 491 -37.08 -7.34 14.79
CA VAL A 491 -36.03 -6.96 13.84
C VAL A 491 -36.24 -7.74 12.55
N ARG A 492 -36.23 -7.07 11.40
CA ARG A 492 -36.26 -7.71 10.07
C ARG A 492 -34.90 -7.52 9.40
N SER A 493 -34.24 -8.63 9.08
CA SER A 493 -32.93 -8.68 8.41
C SER A 493 -33.03 -9.58 7.19
N THR A 494 -32.78 -9.04 6.00
CA THR A 494 -33.00 -9.72 4.72
C THR A 494 -31.92 -9.46 3.69
N LEU A 495 -31.83 -10.33 2.69
CA LEU A 495 -31.13 -10.11 1.43
C LEU A 495 -32.17 -9.72 0.38
N ASP A 496 -31.96 -8.61 -0.31
CA ASP A 496 -32.88 -8.07 -1.31
C ASP A 496 -32.29 -8.23 -2.72
N GLY A 497 -32.93 -9.08 -3.53
CA GLY A 497 -32.57 -9.34 -4.92
C GLY A 497 -33.28 -8.45 -5.94
N ASP A 498 -34.26 -7.62 -5.55
CA ASP A 498 -34.99 -6.74 -6.48
C ASP A 498 -34.24 -5.40 -6.67
N VAL A 499 -33.02 -5.50 -7.18
CA VAL A 499 -32.15 -4.36 -7.43
C VAL A 499 -32.08 -4.02 -8.92
N ARG A 500 -31.87 -2.74 -9.21
CA ARG A 500 -31.66 -2.21 -10.58
C ARG A 500 -30.51 -1.22 -10.58
N ASN A 501 -29.94 -1.00 -11.76
CA ASN A 501 -29.13 0.18 -12.03
C ASN A 501 -30.08 1.37 -12.31
N GLY A 502 -30.04 2.39 -11.48
CA GLY A 502 -30.93 3.55 -11.54
C GLY A 502 -30.42 4.78 -10.79
N LEU A 503 -29.14 4.81 -10.40
CA LEU A 503 -28.57 5.93 -9.63
C LEU A 503 -28.45 7.20 -10.47
N VAL A 504 -28.10 7.03 -11.74
CA VAL A 504 -27.82 8.15 -12.65
C VAL A 504 -29.08 8.51 -13.40
N GLU A 505 -29.67 9.66 -13.06
CA GLU A 505 -30.93 10.15 -13.66
C GLU A 505 -30.86 10.24 -15.19
N ARG A 506 -29.68 10.56 -15.75
CA ARG A 506 -29.48 10.65 -17.22
C ARG A 506 -29.60 9.30 -17.93
N TYR A 507 -29.53 8.20 -17.21
CA TYR A 507 -29.65 6.84 -17.75
C TYR A 507 -31.04 6.24 -17.53
N ARG A 508 -32.01 7.01 -17.01
CA ARG A 508 -33.35 6.50 -16.64
C ARG A 508 -34.16 5.88 -17.79
N ASP A 509 -33.89 6.31 -19.02
CA ASP A 509 -34.53 5.79 -20.23
C ASP A 509 -33.86 4.51 -20.75
N LEU A 510 -32.75 4.11 -20.12
CA LEU A 510 -32.05 2.87 -20.40
C LEU A 510 -32.51 1.77 -19.44
N ARG A 511 -32.50 0.53 -19.91
CA ARG A 511 -32.73 -0.63 -19.07
C ARG A 511 -31.61 -0.78 -18.03
N GLY A 512 -32.03 -1.07 -16.80
CA GLY A 512 -31.19 -1.33 -15.64
C GLY A 512 -31.51 -2.63 -14.90
N ASP A 513 -32.40 -3.47 -15.45
CA ASP A 513 -32.78 -4.78 -14.93
C ASP A 513 -31.79 -5.86 -15.36
N HIS A 514 -30.59 -5.84 -14.77
CA HIS A 514 -29.49 -6.72 -15.18
C HIS A 514 -29.53 -8.14 -14.59
N LEU A 515 -30.34 -8.39 -13.56
CA LEU A 515 -30.33 -9.64 -12.80
C LEU A 515 -31.60 -10.46 -13.02
N GLU A 516 -31.46 -11.77 -13.00
CA GLU A 516 -32.53 -12.75 -12.91
C GLU A 516 -32.31 -13.64 -11.67
N SER A 517 -33.41 -14.05 -11.01
CA SER A 517 -33.34 -14.91 -9.82
C SER A 517 -32.98 -16.35 -10.22
N LEU A 518 -32.07 -16.98 -9.46
CA LEU A 518 -31.74 -18.41 -9.60
C LEU A 518 -32.35 -19.25 -8.49
N GLY A 519 -32.40 -18.74 -7.26
CA GLY A 519 -32.95 -19.46 -6.12
C GLY A 519 -32.69 -18.79 -4.79
N LYS A 520 -33.45 -19.21 -3.78
CA LYS A 520 -33.33 -18.77 -2.39
C LYS A 520 -33.57 -19.95 -1.47
N SER A 521 -32.87 -20.01 -0.35
CA SER A 521 -33.05 -21.09 0.63
C SER A 521 -32.72 -20.61 2.05
N ALA A 522 -33.35 -21.23 3.03
CA ALA A 522 -32.85 -21.22 4.40
C ALA A 522 -31.71 -22.24 4.52
N LEU A 523 -30.63 -21.87 5.18
CA LEU A 523 -29.48 -22.76 5.41
C LEU A 523 -29.56 -23.34 6.84
N THR A 524 -29.71 -22.45 7.82
CA THR A 524 -29.92 -22.79 9.24
C THR A 524 -31.06 -21.94 9.80
N GLY A 525 -31.42 -22.11 11.08
CA GLY A 525 -32.47 -21.31 11.72
C GLY A 525 -32.16 -19.80 11.85
N ASP A 526 -30.92 -19.40 11.56
CA ASP A 526 -30.41 -18.03 11.65
C ASP A 526 -29.68 -17.57 10.38
N SER A 527 -29.63 -18.40 9.32
CA SER A 527 -28.96 -18.06 8.06
C SER A 527 -29.73 -18.44 6.79
N VAL A 528 -29.53 -17.64 5.74
CA VAL A 528 -30.23 -17.75 4.44
C VAL A 528 -29.24 -17.57 3.28
N LEU A 529 -29.65 -18.02 2.10
CA LEU A 529 -28.94 -17.89 0.83
C LEU A 529 -29.85 -17.25 -0.23
N LEU A 530 -29.31 -16.31 -0.99
CA LEU A 530 -29.90 -15.73 -2.20
C LEU A 530 -28.93 -15.91 -3.36
N SER A 531 -29.40 -16.49 -4.46
CA SER A 531 -28.64 -16.67 -5.70
C SER A 531 -29.35 -16.01 -6.87
N VAL A 532 -28.59 -15.21 -7.63
CA VAL A 532 -29.03 -14.50 -8.83
C VAL A 532 -28.01 -14.70 -9.95
N ARG A 533 -28.32 -14.24 -11.17
CA ARG A 533 -27.40 -14.26 -12.30
C ARG A 533 -27.60 -13.02 -13.15
N THR A 534 -26.53 -12.55 -13.80
CA THR A 534 -26.69 -11.53 -14.85
C THR A 534 -27.43 -12.12 -16.07
N ASN A 535 -28.41 -11.41 -16.60
CA ASN A 535 -29.31 -11.95 -17.63
C ASN A 535 -28.70 -12.09 -19.03
N GLN A 536 -27.57 -11.45 -19.32
CA GLN A 536 -26.86 -11.56 -20.61
C GLN A 536 -25.47 -12.20 -20.45
N SER A 537 -24.63 -11.68 -19.56
CA SER A 537 -23.28 -12.22 -19.34
C SER A 537 -23.27 -13.55 -18.57
N ARG A 538 -24.42 -13.96 -18.01
CA ARG A 538 -24.65 -15.23 -17.31
C ARG A 538 -23.69 -15.48 -16.15
N ILE A 539 -23.22 -14.43 -15.48
CA ILE A 539 -22.35 -14.50 -14.30
C ILE A 539 -23.23 -14.81 -13.08
N PRO A 540 -23.12 -16.00 -12.46
CA PRO A 540 -23.86 -16.32 -11.24
C PRO A 540 -23.28 -15.53 -10.05
N ILE A 541 -24.15 -15.09 -9.15
CA ILE A 541 -23.82 -14.34 -7.93
C ILE A 541 -24.62 -14.94 -6.78
N ALA A 542 -23.97 -15.18 -5.65
CA ALA A 542 -24.65 -15.67 -4.44
C ALA A 542 -24.26 -14.86 -3.21
N MET A 543 -25.22 -14.68 -2.32
CA MET A 543 -25.04 -14.10 -1.00
C MET A 543 -25.62 -15.01 0.06
N ALA A 544 -24.81 -15.39 1.05
CA ALA A 544 -25.26 -16.07 2.24
C ALA A 544 -25.19 -15.11 3.44
N ALA A 545 -26.24 -15.05 4.26
CA ALA A 545 -26.31 -14.14 5.40
C ALA A 545 -26.71 -14.87 6.68
N ARG A 546 -25.97 -14.63 7.78
CA ARG A 546 -26.31 -15.07 9.14
C ARG A 546 -26.66 -13.86 9.99
N THR A 547 -27.79 -13.89 10.69
CA THR A 547 -28.21 -12.81 11.61
C THR A 547 -28.45 -13.38 13.00
N THR A 548 -27.79 -12.82 14.01
CA THR A 548 -27.87 -13.29 15.42
C THR A 548 -28.12 -12.13 16.37
N ALA A 549 -28.77 -12.39 17.50
CA ALA A 549 -29.13 -11.39 18.52
C ALA A 549 -28.45 -11.67 19.87
N TRP A 550 -27.89 -10.63 20.48
CA TRP A 550 -27.01 -10.70 21.64
C TRP A 550 -27.36 -9.63 22.68
N ARG A 551 -27.08 -9.94 23.95
CA ARG A 551 -27.21 -9.03 25.10
C ARG A 551 -26.03 -9.25 26.03
N ASP A 552 -25.28 -8.17 26.29
CA ASP A 552 -24.10 -8.18 27.17
C ASP A 552 -23.07 -9.27 26.85
N GLY A 553 -22.97 -9.66 25.57
CA GLY A 553 -22.06 -10.70 25.09
C GLY A 553 -22.68 -12.09 24.94
N ASP A 554 -23.83 -12.34 25.56
CA ASP A 554 -24.53 -13.62 25.56
C ASP A 554 -25.63 -13.71 24.48
N PRO A 555 -25.89 -14.89 23.90
CA PRO A 555 -26.98 -15.08 22.95
C PRO A 555 -28.34 -14.79 23.59
N VAL A 556 -29.20 -14.06 22.88
CA VAL A 556 -30.57 -13.80 23.33
C VAL A 556 -31.49 -14.93 22.88
N SER A 557 -32.35 -15.41 23.78
CA SER A 557 -33.48 -16.24 23.39
C SER A 557 -34.48 -15.38 22.59
N ALA A 558 -34.53 -15.59 21.28
CA ALA A 558 -35.35 -14.84 20.34
C ALA A 558 -36.12 -15.79 19.41
N GLY A 559 -37.32 -15.40 19.01
CA GLY A 559 -38.09 -16.13 18.00
C GLY A 559 -37.62 -15.76 16.60
N TYR A 560 -37.20 -16.74 15.80
CA TYR A 560 -36.82 -16.56 14.40
C TYR A 560 -37.96 -17.04 13.49
N ARG A 561 -38.43 -16.15 12.61
CA ARG A 561 -39.40 -16.46 11.57
C ARG A 561 -38.77 -16.17 10.21
N LEU A 562 -38.74 -17.17 9.33
CA LEU A 562 -38.29 -17.00 7.95
C LEU A 562 -39.16 -15.93 7.25
N VAL A 563 -38.50 -15.00 6.59
CA VAL A 563 -39.09 -14.08 5.62
C VAL A 563 -38.72 -14.63 4.25
N ASP A 564 -39.71 -14.99 3.45
CA ASP A 564 -39.55 -15.51 2.09
C ASP A 564 -40.57 -14.82 1.20
N GLU A 565 -40.18 -13.69 0.61
CA GLU A 565 -41.00 -12.88 -0.31
C GLU A 565 -40.57 -13.18 -1.76
N GLU A 566 -40.92 -12.44 -2.80
CA GLU A 566 -40.59 -12.86 -4.19
C GLU A 566 -39.07 -12.84 -4.46
N SER A 567 -38.43 -11.68 -4.25
CA SER A 567 -37.00 -11.45 -4.46
C SER A 567 -36.21 -11.23 -3.17
N GLU A 568 -36.86 -11.33 -2.01
CA GLU A 568 -36.28 -11.05 -0.70
C GLU A 568 -36.30 -12.32 0.18
N ILE A 569 -35.24 -12.58 0.95
CA ILE A 569 -35.17 -13.69 1.92
C ILE A 569 -34.41 -13.29 3.19
N GLY A 570 -34.82 -13.77 4.36
CA GLY A 570 -34.14 -13.49 5.62
C GLY A 570 -34.94 -13.90 6.84
N HIS A 571 -34.76 -13.16 7.94
CA HIS A 571 -35.40 -13.48 9.22
C HIS A 571 -36.09 -12.26 9.84
N GLN A 572 -37.26 -12.50 10.43
CA GLN A 572 -37.81 -11.66 11.49
C GLN A 572 -37.45 -12.26 12.84
N ILE A 573 -36.79 -11.46 13.67
CA ILE A 573 -36.28 -11.84 14.99
C ILE A 573 -37.06 -11.07 16.05
N THR A 574 -37.76 -11.78 16.93
CA THR A 574 -38.61 -11.19 17.97
C THR A 574 -38.03 -11.46 19.35
N THR A 575 -37.84 -10.42 20.16
CA THR A 575 -37.38 -10.54 21.55
C THR A 575 -37.86 -9.37 22.42
N GLY A 576 -37.89 -9.57 23.74
CA GLY A 576 -38.21 -8.52 24.70
C GLY A 576 -36.99 -7.67 25.05
N LEU A 577 -37.18 -6.35 25.18
CA LEU A 577 -36.16 -5.38 25.59
C LEU A 577 -36.69 -4.55 26.75
N SER A 578 -35.97 -4.54 27.88
CA SER A 578 -36.32 -3.73 29.05
C SER A 578 -35.58 -2.38 29.05
N ARG A 579 -36.09 -1.44 29.85
CA ARG A 579 -35.52 -0.11 30.00
C ARG A 579 -34.05 -0.19 30.42
N GLY A 580 -33.19 0.57 29.76
CA GLY A 580 -31.75 0.62 29.95
C GLY A 580 -30.98 -0.55 29.34
N GLN A 581 -31.66 -1.60 28.86
CA GLN A 581 -30.99 -2.76 28.24
C GLN A 581 -30.57 -2.45 26.81
N ARG A 582 -29.55 -3.20 26.37
CA ARG A 582 -28.99 -3.15 25.02
C ARG A 582 -29.33 -4.45 24.29
N LEU A 583 -29.84 -4.35 23.08
CA LEU A 583 -29.99 -5.47 22.14
C LEU A 583 -29.05 -5.24 20.97
N THR A 584 -28.13 -6.16 20.73
CA THR A 584 -27.18 -6.09 19.61
C THR A 584 -27.52 -7.17 18.59
N VAL A 585 -27.77 -6.76 17.35
CA VAL A 585 -28.02 -7.66 16.23
C VAL A 585 -26.81 -7.64 15.32
N GLU A 586 -26.18 -8.80 15.12
CA GLU A 586 -25.02 -8.98 14.25
C GLU A 586 -25.48 -9.69 12.96
N LYS A 587 -25.19 -9.08 11.80
CA LYS A 587 -25.42 -9.63 10.47
C LYS A 587 -24.08 -9.80 9.76
N VAL A 588 -23.75 -11.03 9.40
CA VAL A 588 -22.53 -11.37 8.62
C VAL A 588 -22.97 -11.91 7.27
N VAL A 589 -22.35 -11.43 6.20
CA VAL A 589 -22.69 -11.78 4.82
C VAL A 589 -21.46 -12.24 4.06
N ALA A 590 -21.58 -13.34 3.34
CA ALA A 590 -20.60 -13.81 2.37
C ALA A 590 -21.12 -13.60 0.95
N LEU A 591 -20.31 -12.99 0.07
CA LEU A 591 -20.60 -12.73 -1.34
C LEU A 591 -19.61 -13.49 -2.22
N SER A 592 -20.12 -14.34 -3.12
CA SER A 592 -19.32 -15.03 -4.13
C SER A 592 -19.90 -14.82 -5.53
N THR A 593 -19.04 -14.85 -6.55
CA THR A 593 -19.43 -14.73 -7.95
C THR A 593 -18.83 -15.84 -8.79
N GLY A 594 -19.41 -16.10 -9.96
CA GLY A 594 -18.85 -17.05 -10.94
C GLY A 594 -17.51 -16.62 -11.55
N ARG A 595 -16.94 -15.49 -11.12
CA ARG A 595 -15.58 -15.06 -11.50
C ARG A 595 -14.52 -15.48 -10.47
N ASP A 596 -14.92 -16.05 -9.34
CA ASP A 596 -14.01 -16.48 -8.29
C ASP A 596 -13.15 -17.68 -8.74
N VAL A 597 -11.84 -17.56 -8.58
CA VAL A 597 -10.89 -18.62 -8.93
C VAL A 597 -10.93 -19.72 -7.87
N GLY A 598 -10.94 -20.99 -8.30
CA GLY A 598 -10.97 -22.13 -7.39
C GLY A 598 -12.32 -22.40 -6.72
N SER A 599 -13.40 -21.85 -7.28
CA SER A 599 -14.78 -22.10 -6.86
C SER A 599 -15.48 -23.10 -7.81
N SER A 600 -16.38 -23.93 -7.26
CA SER A 600 -17.26 -24.82 -8.04
C SER A 600 -18.57 -24.13 -8.38
N GLU A 601 -19.27 -23.63 -7.36
CA GLU A 601 -20.53 -22.89 -7.49
C GLU A 601 -20.55 -21.73 -6.48
N PRO A 602 -21.00 -20.51 -6.85
CA PRO A 602 -21.04 -19.37 -5.93
C PRO A 602 -21.91 -19.60 -4.69
N SER A 603 -23.02 -20.33 -4.82
CA SER A 603 -23.95 -20.65 -3.72
C SER A 603 -23.26 -21.46 -2.63
N GLU A 604 -22.66 -22.60 -2.99
CA GLU A 604 -21.88 -23.46 -2.10
C GLU A 604 -20.69 -22.69 -1.50
N SER A 605 -20.04 -21.85 -2.31
CA SER A 605 -18.90 -21.04 -1.86
C SER A 605 -19.32 -20.04 -0.79
N ALA A 606 -20.41 -19.30 -1.03
CA ALA A 606 -20.93 -18.30 -0.08
C ALA A 606 -21.33 -18.94 1.25
N GLU A 607 -22.02 -20.09 1.21
CA GLU A 607 -22.40 -20.86 2.41
C GLU A 607 -21.15 -21.29 3.20
N ARG A 608 -20.21 -21.99 2.56
CA ARG A 608 -18.98 -22.49 3.21
C ARG A 608 -18.08 -21.38 3.75
N ILE A 609 -18.05 -20.23 3.08
CA ILE A 609 -17.33 -19.06 3.54
C ILE A 609 -17.99 -18.52 4.81
N LEU A 610 -19.33 -18.41 4.84
CA LEU A 610 -20.11 -17.92 5.98
C LEU A 610 -19.96 -18.82 7.21
N GLU A 611 -20.00 -20.15 7.04
CA GLU A 611 -19.85 -21.14 8.11
C GLU A 611 -18.55 -20.96 8.92
N ARG A 612 -17.48 -20.50 8.25
CA ARG A 612 -16.15 -20.33 8.85
C ARG A 612 -15.99 -19.00 9.59
N GLN A 613 -16.97 -18.12 9.54
CA GLN A 613 -16.86 -16.81 10.18
C GLN A 613 -17.31 -16.87 11.64
N GLY A 614 -16.56 -16.19 12.51
CA GLY A 614 -16.95 -15.93 13.89
C GLY A 614 -17.98 -14.80 14.02
N ARG A 615 -17.98 -14.15 15.19
CA ARG A 615 -18.84 -13.00 15.50
C ARG A 615 -18.32 -11.70 14.89
N PHE A 616 -19.16 -10.67 14.88
CA PHE A 616 -18.80 -9.33 14.37
C PHE A 616 -17.47 -8.81 14.95
N GLY A 617 -17.28 -8.94 16.27
CA GLY A 617 -16.07 -8.45 16.96
C GLY A 617 -14.76 -9.09 16.46
N GLU A 618 -14.76 -10.39 16.19
CA GLU A 618 -13.60 -11.13 15.67
C GLU A 618 -13.26 -10.71 14.24
N ILE A 619 -14.28 -10.61 13.39
CA ILE A 619 -14.14 -10.18 11.99
C ILE A 619 -13.63 -8.73 11.96
N ARG A 620 -14.15 -7.84 12.82
CA ARG A 620 -13.72 -6.44 12.93
C ARG A 620 -12.26 -6.33 13.37
N ALA A 621 -11.83 -7.14 14.33
CA ALA A 621 -10.44 -7.15 14.80
C ALA A 621 -9.48 -7.53 13.65
N ALA A 622 -9.76 -8.62 12.94
CA ALA A 622 -8.95 -9.04 11.79
C ALA A 622 -8.98 -8.02 10.64
N HIS A 623 -10.13 -7.39 10.37
CA HIS A 623 -10.26 -6.30 9.39
C HIS A 623 -9.38 -5.10 9.74
N THR A 624 -9.39 -4.66 11.00
CA THR A 624 -8.61 -3.51 11.47
C THR A 624 -7.10 -3.78 11.37
N VAL A 625 -6.66 -5.01 11.68
CA VAL A 625 -5.25 -5.41 11.51
C VAL A 625 -4.82 -5.36 10.04
N ALA A 626 -5.67 -5.83 9.12
CA ALA A 626 -5.38 -5.76 7.69
C ALA A 626 -5.22 -4.30 7.21
N TRP A 627 -6.09 -3.39 7.65
CA TRP A 627 -5.95 -1.96 7.34
C TRP A 627 -4.70 -1.32 7.93
N ALA A 628 -4.32 -1.67 9.16
CA ALA A 628 -3.06 -1.21 9.76
C ALA A 628 -1.83 -1.61 8.91
N HIS A 629 -1.85 -2.78 8.29
CA HIS A 629 -0.80 -3.21 7.36
C HIS A 629 -0.77 -2.42 6.04
N LEU A 630 -1.93 -2.02 5.55
CA LEU A 630 -2.06 -1.18 4.35
C LEU A 630 -1.58 0.26 4.62
N TRP A 631 -2.01 0.86 5.72
CA TRP A 631 -1.63 2.22 6.11
C TRP A 631 -0.13 2.37 6.33
N ARG A 632 0.56 1.34 6.81
CA ARG A 632 2.04 1.33 6.90
C ARG A 632 2.72 1.58 5.55
N ARG A 633 2.10 1.15 4.45
CA ARG A 633 2.64 1.33 3.10
C ARG A 633 2.21 2.67 2.52
N LEU A 634 0.99 3.12 2.82
CA LEU A 634 0.38 4.31 2.23
C LEU A 634 0.61 5.63 2.97
N SER A 635 1.12 5.59 4.20
CA SER A 635 1.17 6.79 5.04
C SER A 635 1.86 7.97 4.36
N ILE A 636 1.22 9.13 4.48
CA ILE A 636 1.75 10.43 4.10
C ILE A 636 1.51 11.32 5.32
N GLU A 637 2.57 11.95 5.81
CA GLU A 637 2.52 12.79 7.00
C GLU A 637 3.13 14.16 6.69
N PHE A 638 2.46 15.21 7.16
CA PHE A 638 2.89 16.62 7.17
C PHE A 638 2.11 17.37 8.27
N GLU A 639 2.61 18.53 8.70
CA GLU A 639 2.18 19.18 9.95
C GLU A 639 1.12 20.29 9.70
N ASP A 640 0.38 20.66 10.76
CA ASP A 640 -0.54 21.81 10.85
C ASP A 640 -1.69 21.93 9.83
N HIS A 641 -2.02 20.86 9.11
CA HIS A 641 -3.07 20.80 8.07
C HIS A 641 -4.00 19.58 8.19
N THR A 642 -4.69 19.49 9.32
CA THR A 642 -5.55 18.36 9.72
C THR A 642 -6.63 18.02 8.69
N ASP A 643 -7.28 19.02 8.09
CA ASP A 643 -8.39 18.81 7.15
C ASP A 643 -7.88 18.29 5.80
N GLU A 644 -6.81 18.87 5.25
CA GLU A 644 -6.17 18.39 4.02
C GLU A 644 -5.66 16.95 4.19
N LEU A 645 -5.04 16.65 5.35
CA LEU A 645 -4.57 15.32 5.66
C LEU A 645 -5.73 14.31 5.82
N ARG A 646 -6.86 14.72 6.41
CA ARG A 646 -8.09 13.91 6.48
C ARG A 646 -8.60 13.54 5.09
N VAL A 647 -8.68 14.53 4.22
CA VAL A 647 -9.17 14.34 2.84
C VAL A 647 -8.22 13.45 2.04
N MET A 648 -6.90 13.62 2.18
CA MET A 648 -5.95 12.74 1.51
C MET A 648 -6.00 11.30 2.03
N ARG A 649 -6.25 11.10 3.33
CA ARG A 649 -6.52 9.77 3.90
C ARG A 649 -7.82 9.18 3.34
N LEU A 650 -8.87 9.97 3.16
CA LEU A 650 -10.11 9.53 2.49
C LEU A 650 -9.82 9.08 1.04
N HIS A 651 -9.04 9.85 0.29
CA HIS A 651 -8.65 9.51 -1.08
C HIS A 651 -7.86 8.19 -1.17
N LEU A 652 -6.88 8.00 -0.29
CA LEU A 652 -6.11 6.75 -0.18
C LEU A 652 -6.98 5.56 0.23
N LEU A 653 -7.93 5.78 1.15
CA LEU A 653 -8.91 4.78 1.55
C LEU A 653 -9.75 4.34 0.35
N HIS A 654 -10.40 5.26 -0.35
CA HIS A 654 -11.25 4.96 -1.50
C HIS A 654 -10.50 4.34 -2.68
N LEU A 655 -9.23 4.71 -2.87
CA LEU A 655 -8.36 4.02 -3.82
C LEU A 655 -8.26 2.53 -3.48
N LEU A 656 -7.99 2.18 -2.22
CA LEU A 656 -7.90 0.77 -1.79
C LEU A 656 -9.25 0.07 -1.63
N GLN A 657 -10.35 0.79 -1.42
CA GLN A 657 -11.69 0.20 -1.49
C GLN A 657 -12.08 -0.16 -2.92
N THR A 658 -11.49 0.50 -3.92
CA THR A 658 -11.71 0.21 -5.35
C THR A 658 -10.74 -0.85 -5.88
N VAL A 659 -9.44 -0.70 -5.61
CA VAL A 659 -8.38 -1.62 -6.05
C VAL A 659 -7.43 -1.94 -4.89
N SER A 660 -7.43 -3.18 -4.43
CA SER A 660 -6.73 -3.63 -3.21
C SER A 660 -5.85 -4.85 -3.49
N PRO A 661 -5.14 -5.41 -2.50
CA PRO A 661 -4.51 -6.71 -2.67
C PRO A 661 -5.44 -7.82 -3.18
N HIS A 662 -6.75 -7.75 -2.89
CA HIS A 662 -7.75 -8.69 -3.42
C HIS A 662 -7.98 -8.55 -4.93
N SER A 663 -7.55 -7.44 -5.52
CA SER A 663 -7.62 -7.20 -6.97
C SER A 663 -6.47 -7.87 -7.75
N ALA A 664 -5.44 -8.39 -7.06
CA ALA A 664 -4.23 -8.90 -7.70
C ALA A 664 -4.46 -10.11 -8.62
N ASP A 665 -5.50 -10.90 -8.35
CA ASP A 665 -5.84 -12.09 -9.14
C ASP A 665 -7.14 -11.91 -9.97
N LEU A 666 -7.80 -10.76 -9.83
CA LEU A 666 -9.03 -10.46 -10.56
C LEU A 666 -8.71 -9.93 -11.95
N ASP A 667 -9.56 -10.28 -12.91
CA ASP A 667 -9.49 -9.76 -14.26
C ASP A 667 -10.27 -8.45 -14.39
N ILE A 668 -9.67 -7.34 -13.90
CA ILE A 668 -10.29 -6.02 -13.78
C ILE A 668 -9.32 -4.87 -14.10
N GLY A 669 -9.85 -3.73 -14.52
CA GLY A 669 -9.17 -2.42 -14.50
C GLY A 669 -9.87 -1.46 -13.50
N PRO A 670 -9.27 -0.30 -13.18
CA PRO A 670 -9.87 0.65 -12.23
C PRO A 670 -11.00 1.48 -12.88
N PRO A 671 -12.25 1.41 -12.38
CA PRO A 671 -13.34 2.23 -12.89
C PRO A 671 -13.11 3.72 -12.63
N ALA A 672 -13.48 4.58 -13.58
CA ALA A 672 -13.32 6.04 -13.44
C ALA A 672 -14.09 6.64 -12.25
N ARG A 673 -15.13 5.93 -11.76
CA ARG A 673 -15.95 6.32 -10.60
C ARG A 673 -15.85 5.39 -9.39
N GLY A 674 -14.81 4.55 -9.37
CA GLY A 674 -14.61 3.50 -8.38
C GLY A 674 -15.78 2.51 -8.31
N LEU A 675 -15.88 1.77 -7.20
CA LEU A 675 -17.05 0.93 -6.88
C LEU A 675 -18.10 1.68 -6.05
N HIS A 676 -18.24 2.99 -6.26
CA HIS A 676 -19.00 3.90 -5.38
C HIS A 676 -20.32 4.36 -6.01
N GLY A 677 -20.56 4.02 -7.28
CA GLY A 677 -21.78 4.37 -8.01
C GLY A 677 -21.70 3.97 -9.49
N GLU A 678 -22.65 4.48 -10.28
CA GLU A 678 -22.97 3.98 -11.63
C GLU A 678 -22.60 4.98 -12.74
N ALA A 679 -22.12 6.17 -12.40
CA ALA A 679 -21.63 7.12 -13.40
C ALA A 679 -20.49 6.50 -14.23
N TYR A 680 -20.49 6.79 -15.53
CA TYR A 680 -19.61 6.13 -16.52
C TYR A 680 -19.77 4.62 -16.60
N ARG A 681 -20.87 4.07 -16.04
CA ARG A 681 -21.24 2.65 -16.11
C ARG A 681 -20.17 1.69 -15.58
N GLY A 682 -19.24 2.20 -14.75
CA GLY A 682 -18.10 1.44 -14.23
C GLY A 682 -16.98 1.19 -15.25
N HIS A 683 -17.01 1.83 -16.42
CA HIS A 683 -15.99 1.62 -17.47
C HIS A 683 -14.60 2.14 -17.06
N ILE A 684 -13.60 1.56 -17.72
CA ILE A 684 -12.18 1.80 -17.50
C ILE A 684 -11.64 2.68 -18.64
N PHE A 685 -11.02 3.80 -18.26
CA PHE A 685 -10.50 4.85 -19.15
C PHE A 685 -8.98 4.96 -19.02
N TRP A 686 -8.39 6.03 -19.56
CA TRP A 686 -6.97 6.39 -19.41
C TRP A 686 -6.60 6.90 -18.00
N ASP A 687 -7.59 7.03 -17.12
CA ASP A 687 -7.51 7.43 -15.70
C ASP A 687 -6.41 6.69 -14.91
N GLU A 688 -6.01 5.50 -15.36
CA GLU A 688 -4.85 4.75 -14.87
C GLU A 688 -3.55 5.58 -14.84
N LEU A 689 -3.38 6.58 -15.71
CA LEU A 689 -2.25 7.53 -15.71
C LEU A 689 -2.10 8.29 -14.39
N PHE A 690 -3.20 8.50 -13.66
CA PHE A 690 -3.21 9.21 -12.38
C PHE A 690 -3.18 8.24 -11.20
N ILE A 691 -3.62 6.99 -11.41
CA ILE A 691 -3.71 5.97 -10.37
C ILE A 691 -2.39 5.22 -10.19
N PHE A 692 -1.76 4.81 -11.29
CA PHE A 692 -0.56 3.96 -11.25
C PHE A 692 0.68 4.64 -10.66
N PRO A 693 0.92 5.97 -10.79
CA PRO A 693 2.03 6.61 -10.08
C PRO A 693 2.00 6.40 -8.57
N VAL A 694 0.80 6.35 -7.96
CA VAL A 694 0.63 6.01 -6.54
C VAL A 694 0.84 4.52 -6.31
N LEU A 695 0.20 3.66 -7.09
CA LEU A 695 0.25 2.20 -6.88
C LEU A 695 1.63 1.60 -7.18
N ASN A 696 2.35 2.05 -8.19
CA ASN A 696 3.67 1.53 -8.57
C ASN A 696 4.65 1.60 -7.40
N LEU A 697 4.67 2.72 -6.70
CA LEU A 697 5.57 2.98 -5.57
C LEU A 697 5.07 2.37 -4.25
N ARG A 698 3.92 1.68 -4.22
CA ARG A 698 3.28 1.17 -2.98
C ARG A 698 2.87 -0.29 -3.06
N PHE A 699 2.07 -0.61 -4.07
CA PHE A 699 1.50 -1.94 -4.34
C PHE A 699 1.69 -2.32 -5.82
N PRO A 700 2.93 -2.50 -6.30
CA PRO A 700 3.18 -2.81 -7.70
C PRO A 700 2.48 -4.10 -8.16
N MET A 701 2.20 -5.06 -7.27
CA MET A 701 1.43 -6.25 -7.64
C MET A 701 0.01 -5.93 -8.13
N ILE A 702 -0.63 -4.88 -7.59
CA ILE A 702 -1.95 -4.44 -8.04
C ILE A 702 -1.82 -3.89 -9.45
N THR A 703 -0.87 -2.97 -9.69
CA THR A 703 -0.65 -2.42 -11.03
C THR A 703 -0.34 -3.52 -12.06
N ARG A 704 0.46 -4.53 -11.70
CA ARG A 704 0.75 -5.66 -12.58
C ARG A 704 -0.54 -6.38 -13.03
N SER A 705 -1.48 -6.60 -12.11
CA SER A 705 -2.80 -7.18 -12.44
C SER A 705 -3.65 -6.27 -13.33
N LEU A 706 -3.71 -4.97 -13.02
CA LEU A 706 -4.46 -4.01 -13.83
C LEU A 706 -3.89 -3.86 -15.25
N LEU A 707 -2.57 -3.98 -15.41
CA LEU A 707 -1.93 -4.09 -16.72
C LEU A 707 -2.21 -5.43 -17.40
N GLN A 708 -2.35 -6.52 -16.64
CA GLN A 708 -2.76 -7.83 -17.17
C GLN A 708 -4.17 -7.77 -17.76
N TYR A 709 -5.09 -7.00 -17.15
CA TYR A 709 -6.40 -6.73 -17.74
C TYR A 709 -6.27 -6.15 -19.15
N ARG A 710 -5.41 -5.14 -19.36
CA ARG A 710 -5.14 -4.58 -20.70
C ARG A 710 -4.53 -5.62 -21.64
N TYR A 711 -3.55 -6.39 -21.18
CA TYR A 711 -2.92 -7.45 -21.98
C TYR A 711 -3.95 -8.50 -22.47
N ARG A 712 -4.89 -8.92 -21.60
CA ARG A 712 -5.96 -9.86 -21.98
C ARG A 712 -6.91 -9.31 -23.05
N ARG A 713 -7.01 -7.98 -23.20
CA ARG A 713 -7.82 -7.31 -24.24
C ARG A 713 -7.02 -6.96 -25.50
N LEU A 714 -5.71 -7.21 -25.52
CA LEU A 714 -4.86 -6.95 -26.68
C LEU A 714 -5.34 -7.63 -27.97
N PRO A 715 -5.87 -8.88 -27.96
CA PRO A 715 -6.43 -9.48 -29.16
C PRO A 715 -7.60 -8.69 -29.77
N GLU A 716 -8.51 -8.16 -28.94
CA GLU A 716 -9.64 -7.34 -29.42
C GLU A 716 -9.15 -5.97 -29.90
N ALA A 717 -8.17 -5.37 -29.20
CA ALA A 717 -7.56 -4.12 -29.64
C ALA A 717 -6.84 -4.26 -31.01
N ARG A 718 -6.21 -5.40 -31.27
CA ARG A 718 -5.64 -5.75 -32.60
C ARG A 718 -6.73 -5.92 -33.65
N ARG A 719 -7.88 -6.47 -33.27
CA ARG A 719 -9.04 -6.62 -34.17
C ARG A 719 -9.59 -5.24 -34.54
N ALA A 720 -9.77 -4.36 -33.56
CA ALA A 720 -10.20 -2.98 -33.78
C ALA A 720 -9.25 -2.23 -34.73
N ALA A 721 -7.94 -2.36 -34.54
CA ALA A 721 -6.94 -1.77 -35.45
C ALA A 721 -7.13 -2.25 -36.90
N ARG A 722 -7.25 -3.57 -37.12
CA ARG A 722 -7.46 -4.15 -38.45
C ARG A 722 -8.76 -3.67 -39.10
N LEU A 723 -9.85 -3.63 -38.35
CA LEU A 723 -11.16 -3.16 -38.84
C LEU A 723 -11.12 -1.68 -39.23
N ALA A 724 -10.32 -0.88 -38.51
CA ALA A 724 -10.06 0.52 -38.84
C ALA A 724 -9.03 0.71 -39.97
N GLY A 725 -8.50 -0.36 -40.58
CA GLY A 725 -7.52 -0.30 -41.66
C GLY A 725 -6.07 -0.06 -41.21
N TYR A 726 -5.78 -0.18 -39.93
CA TYR A 726 -4.45 0.01 -39.33
C TYR A 726 -3.81 -1.32 -38.91
N ARG A 727 -2.52 -1.27 -38.56
CA ARG A 727 -1.81 -2.37 -37.89
C ARG A 727 -1.72 -2.07 -36.39
N GLY A 728 -1.18 -3.00 -35.60
CA GLY A 728 -0.99 -2.78 -34.17
C GLY A 728 -2.27 -2.97 -33.36
N ALA A 729 -2.43 -2.20 -32.28
CA ALA A 729 -3.55 -2.27 -31.36
C ALA A 729 -4.22 -0.91 -31.12
N ILE A 730 -5.54 -0.84 -31.30
CA ILE A 730 -6.41 0.26 -30.89
C ILE A 730 -7.18 -0.20 -29.66
N PHE A 731 -6.79 0.25 -28.47
CA PHE A 731 -7.56 0.01 -27.25
C PHE A 731 -8.81 0.91 -27.23
N PRO A 732 -9.92 0.42 -26.67
CA PRO A 732 -11.14 1.22 -26.57
C PRO A 732 -10.96 2.40 -25.61
N TRP A 733 -11.62 3.52 -25.91
CA TRP A 733 -11.68 4.68 -25.03
C TRP A 733 -12.43 4.35 -23.73
N GLN A 734 -13.58 3.68 -23.85
CA GLN A 734 -14.29 3.07 -22.73
C GLN A 734 -14.16 1.56 -22.79
N SER A 735 -13.43 1.00 -21.84
CA SER A 735 -13.19 -0.44 -21.74
C SER A 735 -14.07 -1.05 -20.66
N GLY A 736 -14.66 -2.22 -20.95
CA GLY A 736 -15.46 -2.99 -20.01
C GLY A 736 -15.00 -4.44 -19.90
N SER A 737 -15.90 -5.38 -20.15
CA SER A 737 -15.69 -6.81 -19.92
C SER A 737 -14.73 -7.47 -20.90
N ASP A 738 -14.85 -7.25 -22.21
CA ASP A 738 -14.15 -8.02 -23.25
C ASP A 738 -13.18 -7.19 -24.12
N GLY A 739 -13.16 -5.86 -23.93
CA GLY A 739 -12.26 -4.95 -24.65
C GLY A 739 -12.83 -4.36 -25.93
N ARG A 740 -14.12 -4.54 -26.21
CA ARG A 740 -14.84 -3.74 -27.20
C ARG A 740 -14.93 -2.27 -26.76
N GLU A 741 -15.16 -1.41 -27.74
CA GLU A 741 -15.45 0.01 -27.50
C GLU A 741 -16.85 0.15 -26.92
N GLU A 742 -16.93 0.67 -25.68
CA GLU A 742 -18.19 0.92 -24.98
C GLU A 742 -18.57 2.41 -24.96
N SER A 743 -17.82 3.26 -25.66
CA SER A 743 -18.19 4.67 -25.83
C SER A 743 -19.54 4.76 -26.54
N PRO A 744 -20.49 5.57 -26.02
CA PRO A 744 -21.75 5.77 -26.71
C PRO A 744 -21.53 6.47 -28.05
N GLU A 745 -22.38 6.19 -29.03
CA GLU A 745 -22.36 6.90 -30.32
C GLU A 745 -23.05 8.27 -30.26
N LEU A 746 -23.92 8.45 -29.25
CA LEU A 746 -24.73 9.64 -29.03
C LEU A 746 -24.63 10.08 -27.56
N HIS A 747 -24.56 11.39 -27.35
CA HIS A 747 -24.53 12.00 -26.02
C HIS A 747 -25.65 13.04 -25.86
N LEU A 748 -26.42 12.95 -24.78
CA LEU A 748 -27.49 13.90 -24.43
C LEU A 748 -26.91 15.17 -23.80
N ASN A 749 -27.19 16.33 -24.36
CA ASN A 749 -27.00 17.61 -23.67
C ASN A 749 -28.22 17.92 -22.80
N PRO A 750 -28.12 17.84 -21.45
CA PRO A 750 -29.27 18.10 -20.57
C PRO A 750 -29.74 19.56 -20.58
N ARG A 751 -28.91 20.52 -21.06
CA ARG A 751 -29.33 21.93 -21.13
C ARG A 751 -30.25 22.20 -22.32
N SER A 752 -29.96 21.61 -23.46
CA SER A 752 -30.75 21.78 -24.69
C SER A 752 -31.78 20.66 -24.91
N GLY A 753 -31.61 19.50 -24.25
CA GLY A 753 -32.41 18.31 -24.46
C GLY A 753 -32.09 17.54 -25.74
N ARG A 754 -31.04 17.92 -26.48
CA ARG A 754 -30.67 17.33 -27.77
C ARG A 754 -29.64 16.21 -27.64
N TRP A 755 -29.78 15.18 -28.47
CA TRP A 755 -28.78 14.13 -28.66
C TRP A 755 -27.81 14.52 -29.78
N ASN A 756 -26.52 14.54 -29.46
CA ASN A 756 -25.45 14.90 -30.40
C ASN A 756 -24.55 13.69 -30.66
N SER A 757 -23.86 13.66 -31.81
CA SER A 757 -22.86 12.63 -32.09
C SER A 757 -21.73 12.69 -31.07
N ASP A 758 -21.26 11.52 -30.63
CA ASP A 758 -20.15 11.37 -29.72
C ASP A 758 -18.96 10.69 -30.43
N PRO A 759 -17.94 11.47 -30.87
CA PRO A 759 -16.76 10.93 -31.53
C PRO A 759 -15.67 10.47 -30.56
N SER A 760 -15.95 10.30 -29.26
CA SER A 760 -14.94 9.98 -28.23
C SER A 760 -14.09 8.74 -28.53
N HIS A 761 -14.59 7.79 -29.31
CA HIS A 761 -13.83 6.63 -29.79
C HIS A 761 -12.56 7.02 -30.59
N ARG A 762 -12.47 8.26 -31.12
CA ARG A 762 -11.29 8.80 -31.79
C ARG A 762 -10.17 9.24 -30.83
N ALA A 763 -10.39 9.19 -29.53
CA ALA A 763 -9.39 9.46 -28.49
C ALA A 763 -8.40 8.29 -28.34
N HIS A 764 -7.71 7.94 -29.44
CA HIS A 764 -6.79 6.79 -29.49
C HIS A 764 -5.56 6.94 -28.59
N HIS A 765 -5.36 8.10 -27.97
CA HIS A 765 -4.30 8.32 -26.99
C HIS A 765 -4.44 7.48 -25.71
N ILE A 766 -5.54 6.75 -25.52
CA ILE A 766 -5.62 5.66 -24.54
C ILE A 766 -4.50 4.63 -24.72
N GLY A 767 -4.11 4.31 -25.96
CA GLY A 767 -2.99 3.40 -26.22
C GLY A 767 -1.66 3.98 -25.70
N ILE A 768 -1.45 5.29 -25.87
CA ILE A 768 -0.28 6.00 -25.32
C ILE A 768 -0.26 5.90 -23.80
N ALA A 769 -1.40 6.09 -23.14
CA ALA A 769 -1.53 5.98 -21.70
C ALA A 769 -1.14 4.58 -21.18
N ILE A 770 -1.61 3.52 -21.86
CA ILE A 770 -1.27 2.13 -21.53
C ILE A 770 0.24 1.91 -21.70
N ALA A 771 0.83 2.33 -22.82
CA ALA A 771 2.27 2.19 -23.07
C ALA A 771 3.11 2.93 -22.02
N TYR A 772 2.69 4.14 -21.63
CA TYR A 772 3.33 4.91 -20.57
C TYR A 772 3.29 4.16 -19.24
N ASN A 773 2.12 3.64 -18.87
CA ASN A 773 1.92 2.87 -17.64
C ASN A 773 2.77 1.58 -17.59
N VAL A 774 2.88 0.85 -18.70
CA VAL A 774 3.74 -0.34 -18.84
C VAL A 774 5.20 0.02 -18.56
N TRP A 775 5.68 1.10 -19.17
CA TRP A 775 7.07 1.53 -19.01
C TRP A 775 7.36 2.02 -17.59
N GLN A 776 6.50 2.86 -17.02
CA GLN A 776 6.67 3.36 -15.66
C GLN A 776 6.62 2.23 -14.63
N PHE A 777 5.75 1.23 -14.82
CA PHE A 777 5.73 0.04 -13.98
C PHE A 777 7.08 -0.68 -14.00
N TYR A 778 7.65 -0.90 -15.19
CA TYR A 778 8.99 -1.49 -15.32
C TYR A 778 10.07 -0.62 -14.66
N GLN A 779 10.06 0.70 -14.87
CA GLN A 779 11.06 1.59 -14.28
C GLN A 779 11.08 1.54 -12.75
N VAL A 780 9.89 1.48 -12.13
CA VAL A 780 9.74 1.41 -10.67
C VAL A 780 10.12 0.03 -10.13
N THR A 781 9.74 -1.05 -10.82
CA THR A 781 9.87 -2.42 -10.28
C THR A 781 11.17 -3.12 -10.68
N GLY A 782 11.70 -2.82 -11.86
CA GLY A 782 12.72 -3.63 -12.52
C GLY A 782 12.21 -5.03 -12.93
N ASP A 783 10.89 -5.26 -13.03
CA ASP A 783 10.31 -6.57 -13.33
C ASP A 783 10.51 -6.94 -14.81
N LEU A 784 11.68 -7.52 -15.10
CA LEU A 784 12.06 -7.97 -16.43
C LEU A 784 11.18 -9.14 -16.91
N ALA A 785 10.69 -9.99 -16.00
CA ALA A 785 9.82 -11.10 -16.35
C ALA A 785 8.49 -10.57 -16.91
N TYR A 786 7.87 -9.60 -16.23
CA TYR A 786 6.70 -8.90 -16.76
C TYR A 786 6.96 -8.25 -18.12
N LEU A 787 8.11 -7.58 -18.29
CA LEU A 787 8.46 -6.94 -19.55
C LEU A 787 8.58 -7.95 -20.69
N ILE A 788 9.19 -9.11 -20.44
CA ILE A 788 9.32 -10.22 -21.39
C ILE A 788 7.95 -10.81 -21.74
N ASP A 789 7.14 -11.15 -20.73
CA ASP A 789 5.93 -11.94 -20.92
C ASP A 789 4.77 -11.12 -21.50
N HIS A 790 4.69 -9.82 -21.16
CA HIS A 790 3.53 -8.97 -21.46
C HIS A 790 3.90 -7.56 -21.93
N GLY A 791 4.82 -6.89 -21.23
CA GLY A 791 5.07 -5.46 -21.41
C GLY A 791 5.61 -5.10 -22.80
N ALA A 792 6.60 -5.84 -23.31
CA ALA A 792 7.22 -5.57 -24.60
C ALA A 792 6.22 -5.74 -25.76
N GLU A 793 5.36 -6.75 -25.70
CA GLU A 793 4.31 -6.97 -26.71
C GLU A 793 3.28 -5.84 -26.73
N LEU A 794 2.84 -5.35 -25.56
CA LEU A 794 1.97 -4.17 -25.47
C LEU A 794 2.62 -2.95 -26.12
N LEU A 795 3.86 -2.63 -25.74
CA LEU A 795 4.60 -1.49 -26.30
C LEU A 795 4.75 -1.59 -27.81
N VAL A 796 5.12 -2.77 -28.32
CA VAL A 796 5.31 -3.02 -29.75
C VAL A 796 4.01 -2.84 -30.54
N GLU A 797 2.89 -3.41 -30.08
CA GLU A 797 1.63 -3.31 -30.83
C GLU A 797 1.03 -1.90 -30.79
N ILE A 798 1.21 -1.16 -29.70
CA ILE A 798 0.79 0.24 -29.61
C ILE A 798 1.67 1.12 -30.52
N ALA A 799 3.00 0.93 -30.51
CA ALA A 799 3.92 1.63 -31.42
C ALA A 799 3.58 1.34 -32.89
N ARG A 800 3.32 0.07 -33.22
CA ARG A 800 2.91 -0.37 -34.56
C ARG A 800 1.65 0.35 -35.04
N PHE A 801 0.67 0.57 -34.15
CA PHE A 801 -0.52 1.34 -34.50
C PHE A 801 -0.18 2.76 -34.92
N TRP A 802 0.57 3.49 -34.09
CA TRP A 802 0.95 4.87 -34.39
C TRP A 802 1.77 5.00 -35.66
N VAL A 803 2.72 4.09 -35.88
CA VAL A 803 3.50 4.06 -37.13
C VAL A 803 2.62 3.76 -38.34
N SER A 804 1.65 2.85 -38.21
CA SER A 804 0.73 2.53 -39.32
C SER A 804 -0.26 3.65 -39.64
N ARG A 805 -0.57 4.50 -38.66
CA ARG A 805 -1.45 5.66 -38.80
C ARG A 805 -0.71 6.90 -39.34
N ALA A 806 0.61 6.95 -39.19
CA ALA A 806 1.41 8.09 -39.61
C ALA A 806 1.53 8.20 -41.14
N GLU A 807 1.13 9.34 -41.70
CA GLU A 807 1.19 9.64 -43.13
C GLU A 807 2.37 10.57 -43.44
N PHE A 808 3.20 10.24 -44.44
CA PHE A 808 4.32 11.10 -44.83
C PHE A 808 3.85 12.26 -45.71
N ASP A 809 4.00 13.50 -45.23
CA ASP A 809 3.76 14.72 -45.98
C ASP A 809 5.05 15.13 -46.71
N THR A 810 5.11 14.87 -48.02
CA THR A 810 6.28 15.17 -48.86
C THR A 810 6.61 16.65 -48.95
N ARG A 811 5.64 17.55 -48.74
CA ARG A 811 5.87 19.01 -48.78
C ARG A 811 6.60 19.48 -47.53
N ARG A 812 6.27 18.86 -46.39
CA ARG A 812 6.90 19.16 -45.09
C ARG A 812 8.14 18.31 -44.81
N GLY A 813 8.31 17.20 -45.54
CA GLY A 813 9.33 16.19 -45.26
C GLY A 813 9.13 15.51 -43.90
N ARG A 814 7.87 15.41 -43.44
CA ARG A 814 7.51 14.99 -42.07
C ARG A 814 6.28 14.09 -42.06
N TYR A 815 6.19 13.23 -41.05
CA TYR A 815 5.02 12.40 -40.78
C TYR A 815 3.94 13.16 -40.01
N ARG A 816 2.67 12.87 -40.29
CA ARG A 816 1.50 13.51 -39.70
C ARG A 816 0.51 12.47 -39.19
N ILE A 817 -0.22 12.81 -38.14
CA ILE A 817 -1.32 12.00 -37.61
C ILE A 817 -2.59 12.86 -37.66
N ARG A 818 -3.62 12.37 -38.33
CA ARG A 818 -4.84 13.15 -38.65
C ARG A 818 -6.09 12.55 -38.00
N GLY A 819 -7.11 13.39 -37.86
CA GLY A 819 -8.46 13.01 -37.42
C GLY A 819 -8.50 12.28 -36.06
N VAL A 820 -7.75 12.79 -35.08
CA VAL A 820 -7.71 12.26 -33.70
C VAL A 820 -8.35 13.25 -32.73
N ILE A 821 -8.75 12.77 -31.57
CA ILE A 821 -9.11 13.63 -30.43
C ILE A 821 -7.97 13.55 -29.43
N GLY A 822 -7.46 14.71 -28.99
CA GLY A 822 -6.47 14.80 -27.92
C GLY A 822 -7.13 14.76 -26.54
N PRO A 823 -6.36 14.87 -25.45
CA PRO A 823 -6.91 15.00 -24.11
C PRO A 823 -8.00 16.08 -23.96
N ASP A 824 -7.92 17.18 -24.69
CA ASP A 824 -8.97 18.18 -24.71
C ASP A 824 -10.13 17.79 -25.64
N GLU A 825 -11.11 17.09 -25.05
CA GLU A 825 -12.30 16.59 -25.74
C GLU A 825 -13.25 17.67 -26.29
N PHE A 826 -13.05 18.97 -25.97
CA PHE A 826 -13.82 20.03 -26.63
C PHE A 826 -13.52 20.08 -28.13
N HIS A 827 -12.26 19.81 -28.50
CA HIS A 827 -11.81 19.84 -29.88
C HIS A 827 -12.02 18.49 -30.56
N ALA A 828 -13.28 18.20 -30.85
CA ALA A 828 -13.71 17.00 -31.55
C ALA A 828 -13.56 17.09 -33.08
N GLY A 829 -13.22 18.27 -33.62
CA GLY A 829 -13.03 18.51 -35.04
C GLY A 829 -12.65 19.96 -35.32
N TYR A 830 -12.82 20.39 -36.56
CA TYR A 830 -12.72 21.80 -36.95
C TYR A 830 -14.13 22.39 -37.17
N PRO A 831 -14.32 23.71 -37.14
CA PRO A 831 -15.64 24.32 -37.32
C PRO A 831 -16.39 23.93 -38.61
N ASP A 832 -15.65 23.62 -39.68
CA ASP A 832 -16.18 23.20 -40.99
C ASP A 832 -16.39 21.69 -41.12
N ARG A 833 -15.79 20.89 -40.22
CA ARG A 833 -15.90 19.44 -40.14
C ARG A 833 -15.97 18.98 -38.67
N PRO A 834 -17.06 19.31 -37.96
CA PRO A 834 -17.21 18.92 -36.57
C PRO A 834 -17.21 17.40 -36.45
N PHE A 835 -16.63 16.87 -35.37
CA PHE A 835 -16.56 15.44 -35.03
C PHE A 835 -15.60 14.56 -35.86
N ASP A 836 -14.90 15.11 -36.86
CA ASP A 836 -13.91 14.38 -37.67
C ASP A 836 -12.53 14.21 -37.01
N GLY A 837 -12.35 14.78 -35.81
CA GLY A 837 -11.07 14.90 -35.12
C GLY A 837 -10.20 16.03 -35.66
N VAL A 838 -9.19 16.39 -34.87
CA VAL A 838 -8.17 17.38 -35.22
C VAL A 838 -6.93 16.73 -35.82
N ASP A 839 -6.12 17.54 -36.52
CA ASP A 839 -4.88 17.08 -37.14
C ASP A 839 -3.67 17.51 -36.32
N ASP A 840 -2.69 16.61 -36.21
CA ASP A 840 -1.39 16.85 -35.58
C ASP A 840 -1.49 17.37 -34.14
N ASN A 841 -2.40 16.79 -33.34
CA ASN A 841 -2.45 17.06 -31.91
C ASN A 841 -1.07 16.83 -31.27
N ALA A 842 -0.50 17.86 -30.64
CA ALA A 842 0.89 17.84 -30.22
C ALA A 842 1.16 16.81 -29.12
N TYR A 843 0.23 16.65 -28.16
CA TYR A 843 0.33 15.59 -27.16
C TYR A 843 0.42 14.21 -27.82
N THR A 844 -0.50 13.92 -28.74
CA THR A 844 -0.56 12.64 -29.46
C THR A 844 0.71 12.41 -30.28
N ASN A 845 1.16 13.39 -31.07
CA ASN A 845 2.32 13.23 -31.95
C ASN A 845 3.62 13.02 -31.16
N VAL A 846 3.88 13.83 -30.13
CA VAL A 846 5.08 13.72 -29.31
C VAL A 846 5.09 12.41 -28.51
N MET A 847 3.96 12.05 -27.91
CA MET A 847 3.90 10.82 -27.12
C MET A 847 3.85 9.55 -27.99
N ALA A 848 3.35 9.59 -29.23
CA ALA A 848 3.49 8.50 -30.18
C ALA A 848 4.98 8.21 -30.47
N VAL A 849 5.78 9.25 -30.67
CA VAL A 849 7.24 9.13 -30.82
C VAL A 849 7.86 8.55 -29.55
N TRP A 850 7.45 9.02 -28.37
CA TRP A 850 7.91 8.46 -27.10
C TRP A 850 7.63 6.96 -27.02
N VAL A 851 6.42 6.51 -27.36
CA VAL A 851 6.06 5.08 -27.35
C VAL A 851 6.91 4.27 -28.33
N ILE A 852 7.15 4.78 -29.54
CA ILE A 852 8.03 4.12 -30.51
C ILE A 852 9.44 3.91 -29.94
N LEU A 853 10.01 4.96 -29.32
CA LEU A 853 11.33 4.87 -28.71
C LEU A 853 11.36 3.89 -27.53
N ARG A 854 10.33 3.87 -26.69
CA ARG A 854 10.22 2.93 -25.55
C ARG A 854 10.02 1.48 -26.01
N ALA A 855 9.30 1.24 -27.11
CA ALA A 855 9.17 -0.09 -27.68
C ALA A 855 10.52 -0.62 -28.20
N LEU A 856 11.30 0.23 -28.88
CA LEU A 856 12.67 -0.10 -29.32
C LEU A 856 13.60 -0.37 -28.12
N GLU A 857 13.50 0.45 -27.07
CA GLU A 857 14.28 0.28 -25.84
C GLU A 857 13.91 -1.02 -25.10
N ALA A 858 12.61 -1.34 -24.96
CA ALA A 858 12.16 -2.58 -24.36
C ALA A 858 12.70 -3.82 -25.09
N LEU A 859 12.69 -3.81 -26.43
CA LEU A 859 13.28 -4.89 -27.24
C LEU A 859 14.78 -5.04 -27.00
N ASN A 860 15.50 -3.94 -26.74
CA ASN A 860 16.93 -3.98 -26.44
C ASN A 860 17.23 -4.45 -25.02
N LEU A 861 16.38 -4.11 -24.06
CA LEU A 861 16.51 -4.49 -22.65
C LEU A 861 16.24 -5.98 -22.41
N ILE A 862 15.31 -6.60 -23.15
CA ILE A 862 15.03 -8.03 -22.98
C ILE A 862 16.18 -8.91 -23.52
N PRO A 863 16.45 -10.07 -22.87
CA PRO A 863 17.49 -10.99 -23.32
C PRO A 863 17.30 -11.42 -24.78
N LEU A 864 18.39 -11.70 -25.48
CA LEU A 864 18.38 -12.02 -26.91
C LEU A 864 17.41 -13.17 -27.28
N PRO A 865 17.36 -14.31 -26.55
CA PRO A 865 16.40 -15.37 -26.87
C PRO A 865 14.95 -14.89 -26.82
N ASN A 866 14.54 -14.23 -25.73
CA ASN A 866 13.19 -13.69 -25.58
C ASN A 866 12.86 -12.62 -26.64
N ARG A 867 13.86 -11.82 -27.04
CA ARG A 867 13.72 -10.85 -28.12
C ARG A 867 13.42 -11.50 -29.45
N ILE A 868 14.08 -12.62 -29.75
CA ILE A 868 13.81 -13.40 -30.96
C ILE A 868 12.40 -13.95 -30.89
N ASP A 869 12.00 -14.56 -29.78
CA ASP A 869 10.64 -15.11 -29.59
C ASP A 869 9.55 -14.05 -29.80
N VAL A 870 9.70 -12.87 -29.18
CA VAL A 870 8.75 -11.75 -29.35
C VAL A 870 8.71 -11.28 -30.80
N ARG A 871 9.86 -11.19 -31.48
CA ARG A 871 9.91 -10.77 -32.88
C ARG A 871 9.26 -11.79 -33.80
N GLU A 872 9.47 -13.08 -33.57
CA GLU A 872 8.85 -14.15 -34.35
C GLU A 872 7.33 -14.20 -34.10
N LYS A 873 6.91 -14.17 -32.83
CA LYS A 873 5.49 -14.12 -32.43
C LYS A 873 4.74 -12.96 -33.09
N LEU A 874 5.38 -11.79 -33.19
CA LEU A 874 4.76 -10.58 -33.72
C LEU A 874 5.08 -10.32 -35.20
N ASN A 875 5.84 -11.22 -35.85
CA ASN A 875 6.38 -11.05 -37.20
C ASN A 875 7.05 -9.68 -37.42
N LEU A 876 7.86 -9.25 -36.45
CA LEU A 876 8.48 -7.92 -36.40
C LEU A 876 9.78 -7.90 -37.23
N THR A 877 9.66 -7.35 -38.44
CA THR A 877 10.75 -7.33 -39.43
C THR A 877 11.74 -6.19 -39.20
N ALA A 878 12.96 -6.33 -39.72
CA ALA A 878 13.96 -5.26 -39.68
C ALA A 878 13.51 -4.01 -40.48
N ALA A 879 12.78 -4.20 -41.59
CA ALA A 879 12.24 -3.11 -42.39
C ALA A 879 11.17 -2.31 -41.62
N GLU A 880 10.33 -3.00 -40.85
CA GLU A 880 9.37 -2.35 -39.96
C GLU A 880 10.09 -1.51 -38.89
N LEU A 881 11.13 -2.04 -38.23
CA LEU A 881 11.90 -1.29 -37.24
C LEU A 881 12.66 -0.09 -37.84
N ALA A 882 13.13 -0.20 -39.09
CA ALA A 882 13.72 0.93 -39.80
C ALA A 882 12.69 2.03 -40.10
N GLN A 883 11.45 1.66 -40.45
CA GLN A 883 10.34 2.61 -40.60
C GLN A 883 10.02 3.29 -39.27
N TRP A 884 10.07 2.56 -38.15
CA TRP A 884 9.83 3.12 -36.82
C TRP A 884 10.86 4.19 -36.47
N ASP A 885 12.14 3.94 -36.75
CA ASP A 885 13.20 4.93 -36.54
C ASP A 885 12.97 6.20 -37.40
N ASP A 886 12.62 6.06 -38.69
CA ASP A 886 12.36 7.22 -39.57
C ASP A 886 11.14 8.04 -39.10
N VAL A 887 10.03 7.37 -38.74
CA VAL A 887 8.84 8.04 -38.17
C VAL A 887 9.19 8.77 -36.87
N SER A 888 9.99 8.14 -35.99
CA SER A 888 10.37 8.73 -34.70
C SER A 888 11.16 10.03 -34.85
N ARG A 889 11.90 10.22 -35.96
CA ARG A 889 12.75 11.40 -36.21
C ARG A 889 12.03 12.52 -36.96
N ARG A 890 10.94 12.19 -37.65
CA ARG A 890 10.30 13.08 -38.63
C ARG A 890 8.83 13.36 -38.34
N MET A 891 8.31 12.99 -37.16
CA MET A 891 6.95 13.40 -36.78
C MET A 891 6.82 14.93 -36.75
N TYR A 892 5.68 15.43 -37.23
CA TYR A 892 5.35 16.85 -37.20
C TYR A 892 4.81 17.26 -35.82
N VAL A 893 5.19 18.44 -35.34
CA VAL A 893 4.67 19.04 -34.11
C VAL A 893 4.35 20.50 -34.43
N PRO A 894 3.10 20.96 -34.27
CA PRO A 894 2.72 22.32 -34.61
C PRO A 894 3.19 23.31 -33.54
N PHE A 895 3.53 24.54 -33.97
CA PHE A 895 3.92 25.65 -33.09
C PHE A 895 3.21 26.94 -33.54
N HIS A 896 2.85 27.81 -32.59
CA HIS A 896 2.37 29.17 -32.83
C HIS A 896 2.95 30.10 -31.76
N ASP A 897 3.28 31.34 -32.12
CA ASP A 897 3.83 32.35 -31.18
C ASP A 897 5.01 31.87 -30.31
N GLY A 898 5.82 30.94 -30.83
CA GLY A 898 6.95 30.36 -30.12
C GLY A 898 6.59 29.34 -29.03
N ILE A 899 5.34 28.89 -28.92
CA ILE A 899 4.92 27.79 -28.05
C ILE A 899 4.43 26.60 -28.88
N ILE A 900 4.36 25.42 -28.25
CA ILE A 900 3.78 24.22 -28.88
C ILE A 900 2.27 24.46 -29.03
N SER A 901 1.76 24.36 -30.26
CA SER A 901 0.33 24.45 -30.55
C SER A 901 -0.37 23.17 -30.14
N GLN A 902 -1.64 23.25 -29.71
CA GLN A 902 -2.37 22.07 -29.24
C GLN A 902 -2.62 21.10 -30.39
N PHE A 903 -2.95 21.63 -31.57
CA PHE A 903 -3.07 20.93 -32.84
C PHE A 903 -2.81 21.93 -33.98
N GLU A 904 -2.76 21.45 -35.23
CA GLU A 904 -2.54 22.31 -36.39
C GLU A 904 -3.68 23.35 -36.51
N GLY A 905 -3.36 24.64 -36.56
CA GLY A 905 -4.36 25.71 -36.71
C GLY A 905 -5.05 26.18 -35.42
N TYR A 906 -4.76 25.60 -34.25
CA TYR A 906 -5.34 26.06 -32.96
C TYR A 906 -5.08 27.55 -32.69
N GLY A 907 -3.88 28.04 -33.01
CA GLY A 907 -3.50 29.45 -32.87
C GLY A 907 -4.36 30.43 -33.69
N GLU A 908 -5.10 29.94 -34.68
CA GLU A 908 -5.94 30.71 -35.60
C GLU A 908 -7.41 30.79 -35.15
N LEU A 909 -7.81 30.01 -34.14
CA LEU A 909 -9.17 30.02 -33.59
C LEU A 909 -9.50 31.36 -32.88
N ALA A 910 -10.79 31.66 -32.74
CA ALA A 910 -11.24 32.88 -32.08
C ALA A 910 -10.96 32.83 -30.56
N GLU A 911 -10.77 33.98 -29.92
CA GLU A 911 -10.80 34.05 -28.45
C GLU A 911 -12.23 34.01 -27.94
N LEU A 912 -12.46 33.32 -26.82
CA LEU A 912 -13.74 33.30 -26.12
C LEU A 912 -13.85 34.51 -25.17
N ASP A 913 -15.04 35.10 -25.03
CA ASP A 913 -15.35 36.06 -23.95
C ASP A 913 -15.48 35.35 -22.59
N TRP A 914 -14.35 34.89 -22.04
CA TRP A 914 -14.29 34.14 -20.78
C TRP A 914 -14.99 34.85 -19.63
N ASP A 915 -14.77 36.15 -19.48
CA ASP A 915 -15.34 36.92 -18.37
C ASP A 915 -16.84 37.14 -18.54
N GLY A 916 -17.32 37.34 -19.78
CA GLY A 916 -18.75 37.37 -20.09
C GLY A 916 -19.45 36.07 -19.73
N TYR A 917 -18.89 34.92 -20.13
CA TYR A 917 -19.46 33.61 -19.80
C TYR A 917 -19.42 33.31 -18.30
N ARG A 918 -18.31 33.62 -17.61
CA ARG A 918 -18.21 33.47 -16.14
C ARG A 918 -19.26 34.30 -15.41
N ARG A 919 -19.48 35.56 -15.82
CA ARG A 919 -20.53 36.42 -15.23
C ARG A 919 -21.93 35.89 -15.51
N ARG A 920 -22.19 35.35 -16.71
CA ARG A 920 -23.53 34.88 -17.12
C ARG A 920 -23.93 33.57 -16.45
N TYR A 921 -23.00 32.63 -16.31
CA TYR A 921 -23.31 31.26 -15.88
C TYR A 921 -22.75 30.86 -14.51
N GLY A 922 -21.76 31.58 -13.99
CA GLY A 922 -21.01 31.20 -12.78
C GLY A 922 -20.11 30.00 -13.03
N ASN A 923 -20.68 28.82 -13.25
CA ASN A 923 -19.95 27.59 -13.60
C ASN A 923 -19.94 27.37 -15.12
N ILE A 924 -18.73 27.41 -15.71
CA ILE A 924 -18.49 27.20 -17.14
C ILE A 924 -17.75 25.90 -17.46
N GLN A 925 -17.64 24.97 -16.49
CA GLN A 925 -16.93 23.69 -16.66
C GLN A 925 -17.45 22.89 -17.86
N ARG A 926 -18.77 22.90 -18.09
CA ARG A 926 -19.41 22.26 -19.25
C ARG A 926 -19.67 23.24 -20.38
N LEU A 927 -18.65 24.02 -20.75
CA LEU A 927 -18.73 25.02 -21.82
C LEU A 927 -19.26 24.43 -23.13
N ASP A 928 -18.89 23.19 -23.45
CA ASP A 928 -19.46 22.39 -24.55
C ASP A 928 -20.99 22.42 -24.56
N ARG A 929 -21.60 22.14 -23.40
CA ARG A 929 -23.07 22.12 -23.26
C ARG A 929 -23.69 23.50 -23.27
N ILE A 930 -22.95 24.52 -22.83
CA ILE A 930 -23.41 25.91 -22.82
C ILE A 930 -23.49 26.44 -24.25
N LEU A 931 -22.38 26.37 -24.99
CA LEU A 931 -22.29 26.87 -26.36
C LEU A 931 -23.26 26.11 -27.28
N GLU A 932 -23.34 24.79 -27.16
CA GLU A 932 -24.28 23.99 -27.94
C GLU A 932 -25.72 24.43 -27.69
N ALA A 933 -26.10 24.71 -26.44
CA ALA A 933 -27.45 25.19 -26.11
C ALA A 933 -27.75 26.58 -26.68
N GLU A 934 -26.73 27.41 -26.91
CA GLU A 934 -26.82 28.72 -27.57
C GLU A 934 -26.77 28.63 -29.11
N GLY A 935 -26.61 27.42 -29.67
CA GLY A 935 -26.48 27.21 -31.11
C GLY A 935 -25.10 27.53 -31.67
N ASP A 936 -24.08 27.49 -30.81
CA ASP A 936 -22.67 27.72 -31.15
C ASP A 936 -21.83 26.46 -30.87
N ASP A 937 -20.57 26.48 -31.30
CA ASP A 937 -19.65 25.33 -31.20
C ASP A 937 -18.32 25.73 -30.54
N VAL A 938 -17.89 24.96 -29.55
CA VAL A 938 -16.63 25.17 -28.83
C VAL A 938 -15.40 25.03 -29.74
N ASN A 939 -15.48 24.24 -30.82
CA ASN A 939 -14.40 24.06 -31.81
C ASN A 939 -13.98 25.38 -32.51
N ARG A 940 -14.77 26.45 -32.39
CA ARG A 940 -14.48 27.77 -32.98
C ARG A 940 -13.51 28.61 -32.14
N TYR A 941 -13.29 28.22 -30.88
CA TYR A 941 -12.62 29.04 -29.89
C TYR A 941 -11.34 28.39 -29.37
N LYS A 942 -10.39 29.23 -28.96
CA LYS A 942 -9.23 28.83 -28.16
C LYS A 942 -9.67 28.50 -26.73
N ALA A 943 -10.39 27.39 -26.56
CA ALA A 943 -10.99 27.01 -25.28
C ALA A 943 -10.83 25.51 -25.01
N SER A 944 -10.27 25.15 -23.85
CA SER A 944 -9.99 23.76 -23.50
C SER A 944 -10.79 23.27 -22.29
N LYS A 945 -11.24 22.01 -22.34
CA LYS A 945 -11.90 21.28 -21.25
C LYS A 945 -10.91 20.98 -20.13
N GLN A 946 -9.76 20.45 -20.52
CA GLN A 946 -8.69 19.98 -19.65
C GLN A 946 -7.33 20.18 -20.30
N ALA A 947 -6.25 19.88 -19.56
CA ALA A 947 -4.91 19.97 -20.10
C ALA A 947 -4.72 19.03 -21.30
N ASP A 948 -4.14 19.54 -22.39
CA ASP A 948 -3.78 18.79 -23.60
C ASP A 948 -2.30 18.95 -23.92
N ALA A 949 -1.87 20.07 -24.48
CA ALA A 949 -0.44 20.33 -24.71
C ALA A 949 0.35 20.34 -23.38
N LEU A 950 -0.28 20.79 -22.29
CA LEU A 950 0.30 20.76 -20.95
C LEU A 950 0.44 19.34 -20.36
N MET A 951 -0.24 18.33 -20.92
CA MET A 951 -0.03 16.92 -20.51
C MET A 951 1.39 16.45 -20.81
N LEU A 952 2.06 17.02 -21.81
CA LEU A 952 3.47 16.73 -22.09
C LEU A 952 4.36 17.09 -20.89
N LEU A 953 4.08 18.22 -20.23
CA LEU A 953 4.81 18.67 -19.04
C LEU A 953 4.38 17.96 -17.75
N TYR A 954 3.25 17.24 -17.78
CA TYR A 954 2.82 16.38 -16.69
C TYR A 954 3.50 15.01 -16.73
N LEU A 955 3.54 14.39 -17.92
CA LEU A 955 4.11 13.05 -18.09
C LEU A 955 5.63 13.07 -18.20
N LEU A 956 6.21 14.12 -18.80
CA LEU A 956 7.64 14.20 -19.08
C LEU A 956 8.30 15.28 -18.24
N SER A 957 9.55 15.05 -17.83
CA SER A 957 10.39 16.13 -17.33
C SER A 957 10.64 17.17 -18.43
N ALA A 958 10.99 18.40 -18.04
CA ALA A 958 11.33 19.45 -19.01
C ALA A 958 12.49 19.02 -19.92
N ASP A 959 13.47 18.30 -19.37
CA ASP A 959 14.60 17.78 -20.13
C ASP A 959 14.19 16.68 -21.10
N GLU A 960 13.36 15.72 -20.67
CA GLU A 960 12.87 14.66 -21.56
C GLU A 960 12.04 15.22 -22.72
N LEU A 961 11.16 16.20 -22.47
CA LEU A 961 10.41 16.85 -23.54
C LEU A 961 11.34 17.55 -24.54
N ARG A 962 12.38 18.23 -24.05
CA ARG A 962 13.38 18.91 -24.89
C ARG A 962 14.22 17.91 -25.70
N GLU A 963 14.59 16.78 -25.11
CA GLU A 963 15.30 15.69 -25.78
C GLU A 963 14.45 15.09 -26.92
N LEU A 964 13.16 14.84 -26.69
CA LEU A 964 12.24 14.35 -27.72
C LEU A 964 12.04 15.36 -28.85
N LEU A 965 11.84 16.64 -28.52
CA LEU A 965 11.71 17.69 -29.53
C LEU A 965 13.01 17.88 -30.32
N GLY A 966 14.17 17.76 -29.66
CA GLY A 966 15.48 17.76 -30.29
C GLY A 966 15.67 16.57 -31.24
N HIS A 967 15.24 15.37 -30.85
CA HIS A 967 15.23 14.18 -31.71
C HIS A 967 14.37 14.37 -32.97
N LEU A 968 13.29 15.17 -32.87
CA LEU A 968 12.42 15.57 -33.98
C LEU A 968 12.94 16.78 -34.78
N GLY A 969 14.09 17.34 -34.39
CA GLY A 969 14.71 18.50 -35.03
C GLY A 969 14.06 19.85 -34.70
N TYR A 970 13.32 19.95 -33.59
CA TYR A 970 12.77 21.20 -33.07
C TYR A 970 13.63 21.77 -31.94
N ARG A 971 13.70 23.10 -31.87
CA ARG A 971 14.34 23.82 -30.75
C ARG A 971 13.27 24.31 -29.79
N PHE A 972 13.28 23.78 -28.57
CA PHE A 972 12.42 24.23 -27.46
C PHE A 972 13.30 24.53 -26.24
N THR A 973 13.17 25.74 -25.72
CA THR A 973 14.01 26.29 -24.64
C THR A 973 13.24 26.30 -23.33
N ALA A 974 13.95 26.24 -22.20
CA ALA A 974 13.31 26.18 -20.88
C ALA A 974 12.51 27.46 -20.58
N GLU A 975 12.94 28.59 -21.13
CA GLU A 975 12.31 29.91 -20.98
C GLU A 975 10.94 30.00 -21.66
N GLN A 976 10.65 29.14 -22.65
CA GLN A 976 9.35 29.09 -23.33
C GLN A 976 8.27 28.36 -22.51
N ILE A 977 8.67 27.52 -21.54
CA ILE A 977 7.74 26.70 -20.76
C ILE A 977 6.77 27.57 -19.94
N PRO A 978 7.21 28.54 -19.12
CA PRO A 978 6.28 29.37 -18.35
C PRO A 978 5.24 30.09 -19.21
N GLY A 979 5.65 30.65 -20.36
CA GLY A 979 4.74 31.32 -21.30
C GLY A 979 3.69 30.38 -21.89
N MET A 980 4.08 29.14 -22.22
CA MET A 980 3.13 28.10 -22.66
C MET A 980 2.13 27.74 -21.55
N VAL A 981 2.60 27.60 -20.31
CA VAL A 981 1.74 27.32 -19.15
C VAL A 981 0.69 28.41 -18.97
N ASP A 982 1.11 29.67 -18.91
CA ASP A 982 0.20 30.80 -18.73
C ASP A 982 -0.81 30.92 -19.88
N TYR A 983 -0.36 30.67 -21.13
CA TYR A 983 -1.21 30.73 -22.31
C TYR A 983 -2.40 29.74 -22.26
N TYR A 984 -2.14 28.47 -21.91
CA TYR A 984 -3.18 27.44 -21.84
C TYR A 984 -4.01 27.53 -20.56
N LEU A 985 -3.39 27.93 -19.44
CA LEU A 985 -4.10 28.12 -18.18
C LEU A 985 -5.18 29.20 -18.29
N ALA A 986 -4.91 30.29 -19.01
CA ALA A 986 -5.88 31.36 -19.26
C ALA A 986 -7.09 30.91 -20.10
N ARG A 987 -6.95 29.79 -20.83
CA ARG A 987 -7.91 29.30 -21.84
C ARG A 987 -8.56 27.97 -21.48
N THR A 988 -8.50 27.57 -20.20
CA THR A 988 -9.06 26.29 -19.73
C THR A 988 -10.28 26.51 -18.84
N SER A 989 -11.39 25.82 -19.13
CA SER A 989 -12.64 25.89 -18.34
C SER A 989 -12.63 24.98 -17.10
N HIS A 990 -11.67 24.05 -17.02
CA HIS A 990 -11.55 23.01 -16.00
C HIS A 990 -12.79 22.09 -15.93
N GLY A 991 -13.31 21.71 -17.11
CA GLY A 991 -14.48 20.83 -17.29
C GLY A 991 -14.33 19.38 -16.86
N SER A 992 -13.15 19.01 -16.36
CA SER A 992 -12.80 17.69 -15.86
C SER A 992 -12.05 17.82 -14.54
N THR A 993 -12.31 16.94 -13.58
CA THR A 993 -11.58 16.92 -12.30
C THR A 993 -10.08 16.72 -12.52
N LEU A 994 -9.70 16.00 -13.58
CA LEU A 994 -8.31 15.78 -13.99
C LEU A 994 -7.57 17.07 -14.37
N SER A 995 -8.30 18.08 -14.85
CA SER A 995 -7.73 19.35 -15.26
C SER A 995 -7.02 20.04 -14.09
N ALA A 996 -7.64 20.07 -12.91
CA ALA A 996 -7.05 20.72 -11.73
C ALA A 996 -5.76 20.02 -11.28
N VAL A 997 -5.69 18.69 -11.38
CA VAL A 997 -4.49 17.91 -11.05
C VAL A 997 -3.32 18.30 -11.96
N VAL A 998 -3.56 18.29 -13.27
CA VAL A 998 -2.51 18.58 -14.25
C VAL A 998 -2.05 20.04 -14.16
N HIS A 999 -2.98 20.99 -13.98
CA HIS A 999 -2.60 22.39 -13.82
C HIS A 999 -1.87 22.64 -12.51
N ALA A 1000 -2.26 22.01 -11.39
CA ALA A 1000 -1.47 22.05 -10.15
C ALA A 1000 -0.04 21.56 -10.40
N TRP A 1001 0.10 20.48 -11.15
CA TRP A 1001 1.41 19.90 -11.45
C TRP A 1001 2.31 20.84 -12.26
N VAL A 1002 1.75 21.35 -13.35
CA VAL A 1002 2.47 22.21 -14.28
C VAL A 1002 2.80 23.55 -13.61
N LEU A 1003 1.88 24.10 -12.81
CA LEU A 1003 2.13 25.28 -11.99
C LEU A 1003 3.21 25.03 -10.93
N ALA A 1004 3.30 23.86 -10.31
CA ALA A 1004 4.37 23.60 -9.35
C ALA A 1004 5.78 23.69 -9.96
N ARG A 1005 5.90 23.58 -11.28
CA ARG A 1005 7.18 23.78 -11.99
C ARG A 1005 7.46 25.25 -12.32
N ALA A 1006 6.42 26.08 -12.52
CA ALA A 1006 6.54 27.47 -12.97
C ALA A 1006 6.16 28.54 -11.91
N ASN A 1007 5.11 28.31 -11.11
CA ASN A 1007 4.57 29.18 -10.07
C ASN A 1007 3.92 28.34 -8.93
N ARG A 1008 4.70 28.07 -7.88
CA ARG A 1008 4.38 27.10 -6.83
C ARG A 1008 3.29 27.51 -5.85
N ASP A 1009 3.14 28.81 -5.56
CA ASP A 1009 2.06 29.28 -4.68
C ASP A 1009 0.70 29.02 -5.33
N ARG A 1010 0.58 29.29 -6.64
CA ARG A 1010 -0.63 28.94 -7.41
C ARG A 1010 -0.87 27.43 -7.47
N ALA A 1011 0.18 26.60 -7.43
CA ALA A 1011 0.03 25.15 -7.38
C ALA A 1011 -0.69 24.66 -6.12
N MET A 1012 -0.44 25.32 -4.97
CA MET A 1012 -1.14 25.01 -3.71
C MET A 1012 -2.63 25.33 -3.78
N GLU A 1013 -3.02 26.44 -4.43
CA GLU A 1013 -4.44 26.77 -4.63
C GLU A 1013 -5.17 25.68 -5.44
N TYR A 1014 -4.54 25.16 -6.51
CA TYR A 1014 -5.11 24.07 -7.28
C TYR A 1014 -5.09 22.74 -6.50
N PHE A 1015 -4.06 22.47 -5.71
CA PHE A 1015 -4.01 21.30 -4.84
C PHE A 1015 -5.18 21.27 -3.85
N GLU A 1016 -5.47 22.39 -3.17
CA GLU A 1016 -6.64 22.48 -2.28
C GLU A 1016 -7.96 22.26 -3.02
N ARG A 1017 -8.09 22.77 -4.25
CA ARG A 1017 -9.28 22.54 -5.09
C ARG A 1017 -9.44 21.06 -5.44
N VAL A 1018 -8.35 20.36 -5.77
CA VAL A 1018 -8.38 18.92 -6.04
C VAL A 1018 -8.81 18.15 -4.79
N LEU A 1019 -8.25 18.47 -3.61
CA LEU A 1019 -8.65 17.83 -2.35
C LEU A 1019 -10.15 18.02 -2.09
N LYS A 1020 -10.65 19.24 -2.22
CA LYS A 1020 -12.05 19.57 -1.91
C LYS A 1020 -13.05 19.08 -2.97
N SER A 1021 -12.60 18.51 -4.10
CA SER A 1021 -13.45 18.26 -5.27
C SER A 1021 -14.68 17.38 -4.98
N ASP A 1022 -14.46 16.19 -4.44
CA ASP A 1022 -15.54 15.25 -4.09
C ASP A 1022 -16.17 15.60 -2.73
N VAL A 1023 -15.36 16.01 -1.76
CA VAL A 1023 -15.82 16.28 -0.38
C VAL A 1023 -16.77 17.48 -0.30
N ALA A 1024 -16.51 18.53 -1.09
CA ALA A 1024 -17.36 19.71 -1.19
C ALA A 1024 -18.24 19.70 -2.46
N ASP A 1025 -18.19 18.62 -3.25
CA ASP A 1025 -18.95 18.43 -4.49
C ASP A 1025 -18.88 19.64 -5.44
N ILE A 1026 -17.67 20.16 -5.67
CA ILE A 1026 -17.46 21.46 -6.35
C ILE A 1026 -17.95 21.49 -7.80
N GLN A 1027 -18.11 20.31 -8.43
CA GLN A 1027 -18.64 20.17 -9.78
C GLN A 1027 -20.18 20.21 -9.84
N GLY A 1028 -20.84 20.06 -8.69
CA GLY A 1028 -22.29 20.08 -8.54
C GLY A 1028 -22.97 18.78 -8.94
N GLY A 1029 -23.28 17.95 -7.94
CA GLY A 1029 -24.20 16.80 -8.02
C GLY A 1029 -23.62 15.52 -8.61
N THR A 1030 -22.37 15.49 -9.08
CA THR A 1030 -21.80 14.33 -9.76
C THR A 1030 -21.22 13.30 -8.78
N THR A 1031 -20.73 13.73 -7.62
CA THR A 1031 -20.13 12.83 -6.61
C THR A 1031 -21.15 11.82 -6.06
N ALA A 1032 -22.43 12.22 -5.96
CA ALA A 1032 -23.52 11.35 -5.55
C ALA A 1032 -23.69 10.12 -6.48
N GLU A 1033 -23.33 10.27 -7.76
CA GLU A 1033 -23.36 9.21 -8.78
C GLU A 1033 -22.10 8.32 -8.77
N GLY A 1034 -21.05 8.71 -8.01
CA GLY A 1034 -19.77 8.01 -7.85
C GLY A 1034 -18.59 8.99 -7.67
N ILE A 1035 -17.55 8.57 -6.93
CA ILE A 1035 -16.35 9.38 -6.61
C ILE A 1035 -15.48 9.65 -7.86
N HIS A 1036 -14.56 10.62 -7.85
CA HIS A 1036 -13.62 10.83 -8.95
C HIS A 1036 -12.25 10.18 -8.66
N LEU A 1037 -12.15 8.85 -8.85
CA LEU A 1037 -11.01 8.05 -8.43
C LEU A 1037 -9.64 8.57 -8.92
N ALA A 1038 -9.55 8.98 -10.20
CA ALA A 1038 -8.31 9.49 -10.76
C ALA A 1038 -7.90 10.86 -10.18
N ALA A 1039 -8.86 11.71 -9.82
CA ALA A 1039 -8.58 12.97 -9.13
C ALA A 1039 -8.15 12.73 -7.68
N MET A 1040 -8.79 11.76 -7.00
CA MET A 1040 -8.38 11.32 -5.67
C MET A 1040 -6.94 10.81 -5.67
N ALA A 1041 -6.58 9.90 -6.58
CA ALA A 1041 -5.21 9.42 -6.73
C ALA A 1041 -4.24 10.53 -7.16
N GLY A 1042 -4.66 11.41 -8.08
CA GLY A 1042 -3.89 12.57 -8.52
C GLY A 1042 -3.55 13.54 -7.38
N SER A 1043 -4.43 13.72 -6.39
CA SER A 1043 -4.14 14.54 -5.20
C SER A 1043 -2.98 14.00 -4.38
N VAL A 1044 -2.93 12.68 -4.20
CA VAL A 1044 -1.85 11.97 -3.50
C VAL A 1044 -0.56 12.12 -4.29
N ASP A 1045 -0.65 11.97 -5.61
CA ASP A 1045 0.49 12.04 -6.51
C ASP A 1045 1.10 13.44 -6.62
N LEU A 1046 0.29 14.51 -6.46
CA LEU A 1046 0.80 15.88 -6.34
C LEU A 1046 1.74 16.01 -5.14
N VAL A 1047 1.36 15.47 -3.98
CA VAL A 1047 2.22 15.47 -2.79
C VAL A 1047 3.43 14.58 -3.00
N GLN A 1048 3.23 13.39 -3.56
CA GLN A 1048 4.27 12.38 -3.70
C GLN A 1048 5.35 12.73 -4.73
N ARG A 1049 4.96 13.18 -5.92
CA ARG A 1049 5.89 13.42 -7.04
C ARG A 1049 6.03 14.88 -7.42
N CYS A 1050 4.95 15.65 -7.39
CA CYS A 1050 5.00 17.03 -7.87
C CYS A 1050 5.88 17.92 -6.98
N PHE A 1051 5.55 18.01 -5.68
CA PHE A 1051 6.28 18.88 -4.76
C PHE A 1051 7.65 18.34 -4.35
N THR A 1052 7.86 17.02 -4.44
CA THR A 1052 9.16 16.39 -4.17
C THR A 1052 10.07 16.38 -5.41
N GLY A 1053 9.50 16.57 -6.60
CA GLY A 1053 10.17 16.32 -7.87
C GLY A 1053 10.55 14.84 -8.07
N LEU A 1054 9.85 13.90 -7.42
CA LEU A 1054 10.16 12.47 -7.51
C LEU A 1054 9.89 11.91 -8.90
N GLU A 1055 10.95 11.44 -9.55
CA GLU A 1055 10.91 10.77 -10.83
C GLU A 1055 11.72 9.46 -10.77
N THR A 1056 11.28 8.45 -11.54
CA THR A 1056 12.00 7.19 -11.72
C THR A 1056 12.43 7.07 -13.18
N ARG A 1057 13.71 7.25 -13.45
CA ARG A 1057 14.24 7.28 -14.83
C ARG A 1057 15.64 6.68 -14.87
N SER A 1058 15.95 5.93 -15.93
CA SER A 1058 17.28 5.34 -16.17
C SER A 1058 17.89 4.71 -14.91
N ASP A 1059 17.13 3.82 -14.26
CA ASP A 1059 17.59 3.05 -13.10
C ASP A 1059 17.97 3.88 -11.86
N ARG A 1060 17.55 5.15 -11.80
CA ARG A 1060 17.75 6.06 -10.67
C ARG A 1060 16.45 6.67 -10.16
N ILE A 1061 16.49 7.08 -8.90
CA ILE A 1061 15.52 7.97 -8.28
C ILE A 1061 16.03 9.40 -8.45
N VAL A 1062 15.21 10.28 -9.00
CA VAL A 1062 15.51 11.71 -9.13
C VAL A 1062 14.57 12.48 -8.22
N LEU A 1063 15.10 13.47 -7.50
CA LEU A 1063 14.38 14.39 -6.63
C LEU A 1063 14.72 15.83 -7.02
N SER A 1064 13.74 16.71 -6.91
CA SER A 1064 13.90 18.16 -7.07
C SER A 1064 12.92 18.86 -6.14
N PRO A 1065 13.10 18.68 -4.81
CA PRO A 1065 12.10 19.07 -3.83
C PRO A 1065 11.98 20.59 -3.77
N ASN A 1066 10.73 21.04 -3.67
CA ASN A 1066 10.40 22.40 -3.31
C ASN A 1066 9.08 22.39 -2.55
N TRP A 1067 9.17 21.89 -1.32
CA TRP A 1067 8.06 21.76 -0.39
C TRP A 1067 7.92 23.02 0.46
N PRO A 1068 6.71 23.60 0.63
CA PRO A 1068 6.55 24.80 1.46
C PRO A 1068 6.95 24.53 2.92
N GLU A 1069 7.88 25.33 3.45
CA GLU A 1069 8.36 25.18 4.84
C GLU A 1069 7.24 25.38 5.88
N SER A 1070 6.20 26.13 5.52
CA SER A 1070 5.00 26.32 6.36
C SER A 1070 4.21 25.04 6.62
N LEU A 1071 4.38 23.99 5.81
CA LEU A 1071 3.70 22.69 5.95
C LEU A 1071 4.54 21.67 6.74
N GLY A 1072 5.64 22.10 7.34
CA GLY A 1072 6.59 21.24 8.04
C GLY A 1072 7.36 20.32 7.08
N ALA A 1073 7.72 19.13 7.54
CA ALA A 1073 8.36 18.12 6.69
C ALA A 1073 7.34 17.12 6.15
N LEU A 1074 7.41 16.85 4.85
CA LEU A 1074 6.63 15.80 4.21
C LEU A 1074 7.41 14.49 4.27
N GLY A 1075 6.76 13.40 4.72
CA GLY A 1075 7.37 12.07 4.79
C GLY A 1075 6.44 10.95 4.36
N PHE A 1076 6.95 9.97 3.59
CA PHE A 1076 6.14 8.87 3.08
C PHE A 1076 6.94 7.60 2.64
N PRO A 1077 6.29 6.41 2.71
CA PRO A 1077 6.60 5.16 2.05
C PRO A 1077 7.18 5.23 0.64
N ILE A 1078 8.16 4.48 0.15
CA ILE A 1078 8.11 4.05 -1.26
C ILE A 1078 8.70 2.64 -1.41
N ARG A 1079 8.31 1.97 -2.49
CA ARG A 1079 8.94 0.74 -2.98
C ARG A 1079 9.54 1.00 -4.35
N TYR A 1080 10.83 0.74 -4.49
CA TYR A 1080 11.56 0.91 -5.75
C TYR A 1080 12.57 -0.23 -5.91
N ARG A 1081 12.49 -0.95 -7.03
CA ARG A 1081 13.40 -2.07 -7.38
C ARG A 1081 13.65 -3.06 -6.23
N GLY A 1082 12.58 -3.44 -5.55
CA GLY A 1082 12.61 -4.38 -4.42
C GLY A 1082 12.91 -3.74 -3.05
N HIS A 1083 13.49 -2.54 -3.01
CA HIS A 1083 13.77 -1.81 -1.77
C HIS A 1083 12.51 -1.20 -1.16
N GLN A 1084 12.43 -1.23 0.17
CA GLN A 1084 11.47 -0.42 0.93
C GLN A 1084 12.22 0.78 1.48
N MET A 1085 11.85 1.96 0.99
CA MET A 1085 12.50 3.22 1.32
C MET A 1085 11.52 4.15 2.03
N TYR A 1086 12.04 5.12 2.76
CA TYR A 1086 11.27 6.22 3.32
C TYR A 1086 11.88 7.53 2.82
N VAL A 1087 11.05 8.35 2.16
CA VAL A 1087 11.42 9.66 1.63
C VAL A 1087 10.93 10.73 2.58
N ARG A 1088 11.81 11.67 2.94
CA ARG A 1088 11.48 12.87 3.72
C ARG A 1088 12.00 14.10 3.00
N VAL A 1089 11.15 15.11 2.85
CA VAL A 1089 11.47 16.38 2.17
C VAL A 1089 11.04 17.56 3.03
N SER A 1090 11.84 18.62 3.01
CA SER A 1090 11.59 19.88 3.72
C SER A 1090 12.29 21.01 2.99
N GLY A 1091 11.55 22.05 2.58
CA GLY A 1091 12.08 23.09 1.71
C GLY A 1091 12.63 22.48 0.42
N ARG A 1092 13.94 22.68 0.21
CA ARG A 1092 14.71 22.12 -0.92
C ARG A 1092 15.61 20.93 -0.55
N GLY A 1093 15.54 20.48 0.69
CA GLY A 1093 16.28 19.33 1.17
C GLY A 1093 15.50 18.02 0.99
N ALA A 1094 16.24 16.92 0.86
CA ALA A 1094 15.70 15.58 0.80
C ALA A 1094 16.54 14.59 1.61
N GLU A 1095 15.87 13.64 2.25
CA GLU A 1095 16.45 12.47 2.90
C GLU A 1095 15.76 11.22 2.36
N ILE A 1096 16.56 10.21 1.98
CA ILE A 1096 16.04 8.89 1.63
C ILE A 1096 16.77 7.85 2.48
N SER A 1097 15.99 7.01 3.17
CA SER A 1097 16.49 5.90 3.98
C SER A 1097 15.98 4.57 3.45
N VAL A 1098 16.78 3.52 3.53
CA VAL A 1098 16.41 2.16 3.07
C VAL A 1098 16.74 1.12 4.14
N ALA A 1099 15.84 0.15 4.33
CA ALA A 1099 16.08 -0.94 5.27
C ALA A 1099 17.25 -1.84 4.81
N PRO A 1100 18.01 -2.45 5.72
CA PRO A 1100 19.09 -3.36 5.34
C PRO A 1100 18.54 -4.59 4.59
N ARG A 1101 19.06 -4.85 3.40
CA ARG A 1101 18.74 -6.01 2.55
C ARG A 1101 19.92 -6.39 1.67
N ASP A 1102 19.95 -7.65 1.24
CA ASP A 1102 20.88 -8.11 0.20
C ASP A 1102 20.32 -7.77 -1.18
N LEU A 1103 20.42 -6.49 -1.55
CA LEU A 1103 19.97 -5.94 -2.83
C LEU A 1103 21.03 -4.97 -3.38
N PRO A 1104 21.15 -4.83 -4.71
CA PRO A 1104 22.04 -3.83 -5.29
C PRO A 1104 21.70 -2.41 -4.85
N PRO A 1105 22.70 -1.52 -4.69
CA PRO A 1105 22.48 -0.13 -4.33
C PRO A 1105 21.73 0.65 -5.40
N VAL A 1106 21.06 1.72 -4.98
CA VAL A 1106 20.26 2.57 -5.87
C VAL A 1106 20.92 3.93 -6.04
N ALA A 1107 21.02 4.43 -7.28
CA ALA A 1107 21.44 5.80 -7.52
C ALA A 1107 20.31 6.78 -7.20
N VAL A 1108 20.60 7.78 -6.39
CA VAL A 1108 19.69 8.87 -6.02
C VAL A 1108 20.29 10.19 -6.48
N GLU A 1109 19.57 10.90 -7.33
CA GLU A 1109 19.90 12.24 -7.80
C GLU A 1109 19.01 13.26 -7.10
N CYS A 1110 19.58 14.34 -6.56
CA CYS A 1110 18.81 15.47 -6.05
C CYS A 1110 19.44 16.77 -6.51
N ASN A 1111 18.67 17.61 -7.22
CA ASN A 1111 19.14 18.88 -7.78
C ASN A 1111 20.49 18.73 -8.55
N GLY A 1112 20.62 17.68 -9.36
CA GLY A 1112 21.80 17.36 -10.16
C GLY A 1112 22.96 16.68 -9.41
N ARG A 1113 22.87 16.48 -8.09
CA ARG A 1113 23.89 15.76 -7.30
C ARG A 1113 23.50 14.30 -7.15
N VAL A 1114 24.36 13.38 -7.57
CA VAL A 1114 24.12 11.93 -7.49
C VAL A 1114 24.85 11.34 -6.29
N GLN A 1115 24.13 10.56 -5.47
CA GLN A 1115 24.68 9.72 -4.40
C GLN A 1115 24.19 8.28 -4.56
N ARG A 1116 24.94 7.33 -4.01
CA ARG A 1116 24.60 5.91 -4.01
C ARG A 1116 23.99 5.54 -2.67
N LEU A 1117 22.75 5.05 -2.68
CA LEU A 1117 22.02 4.58 -1.52
C LEU A 1117 22.28 3.08 -1.34
N GLU A 1118 23.16 2.76 -0.40
CA GLU A 1118 23.46 1.38 0.00
C GLU A 1118 22.33 0.82 0.90
N PRO A 1119 22.01 -0.49 0.83
CA PRO A 1119 21.04 -1.08 1.74
C PRO A 1119 21.39 -0.84 3.21
N GLY A 1120 20.41 -0.41 4.02
CA GLY A 1120 20.62 -0.05 5.42
C GLY A 1120 21.21 1.35 5.65
N THR A 1121 21.36 2.17 4.61
CA THR A 1121 21.90 3.53 4.77
C THR A 1121 20.85 4.60 4.52
N THR A 1122 21.24 5.85 4.81
CA THR A 1122 20.45 7.05 4.55
C THR A 1122 21.31 8.03 3.77
N VAL A 1123 20.77 8.58 2.69
CA VAL A 1123 21.39 9.68 1.93
C VAL A 1123 20.68 10.99 2.22
N ARG A 1124 21.43 12.08 2.32
CA ARG A 1124 20.92 13.43 2.63
C ARG A 1124 21.40 14.43 1.60
N PHE A 1125 20.48 15.30 1.22
CA PHE A 1125 20.67 16.43 0.34
C PHE A 1125 20.13 17.67 1.05
N THR A 1126 20.99 18.66 1.25
CA THR A 1126 20.68 19.94 1.91
C THR A 1126 20.38 21.02 0.90
#